data_AF-A0A482WQB1-F1
#
_entry.id   AF-A0A482WQB1-F1
#
_cell.length_a   1.000
_cell.length_b   1.000
_cell.length_c   1.000
_cell.angle_alpha   90.00
_cell.angle_beta   90.00
_cell.angle_gamma   90.00
#
_symmetry.space_group_name_H-M   'P 1'
#
loop_
_entity.id
_entity.type
_entity.pdbx_description
1 polymer ?
#
loop_
_entity_poly.entity_id
_entity_poly.type
_entity_poly.pdbx_seq_one_letter_code
_entity_poly.pdbx_strand_id
1 'polypeptide(L)'
;MCLLLASEVSSKQLQQPLSAFACYCSDFRLFDTAKQRRDHSQASSQHKLACGGPSRRLGLHARTPRRPTGCAPKPPSGPVVDLQVQSHLTVLQQPEIPQGGTQHSLCSSTAPRVADGAPPPDPRRPTGVPRNPLGPCCGLPKYRAIDGSCNNLKYPRWGTPTLAMLVYCTQDADGVHAPPVSVTGQKLPGSRLVSIVLFPDVPIPDPVWTLNSMQWGQIITHDMSMAMGTTQAKSHSIQCCSPDGRLRIPPEYANSYCFPIIIPEDDPVYAKFNQMCMNFVRSTTDLDAGCSTGIHPAEQLVTVTHWMDASLVYASNPQLAAQLREGVGGRLRVQVKQGRPFAPDNFNKSAACDVQSEDEPCYQFGDVRANQNPQLTVLQTVLLREHNRLASALQHLNPHWDDEILYQEARKILIAEFQHINYYEWLPIFIGTNNMAKYGLIYPGAKSYIDDYKEDVDPSVIQGHATAGFRYFHSAIQGKLELIAEDRRSYGALRLSDYFNRPGVIEQGDNFDNLGRGLQTQPQETVDPFFTSEITDFLFRNGKPFGRDLRAIDIQRGRDHGLASYNDYRHFCGLPKATKFQDFGDYISPENIEKLSLLYASVDDVDLVVGGSLESHVDKTLVGPTFLCLILEQFYRTRVGDRYFYERSAHQGNHGAFTPEQLNEIRKTTVSRLMCDNSDNVYHMQPKGFEVLSHSNPLVPCEDFQAIPAIDLSLWKEVPVPVHHDYYHEKK
;
A
#
# COMPACT_ATOMS: atom_id res chain seq x y z
N MET A 1 40.79 7.11 54.06
CA MET A 1 41.32 5.91 53.38
C MET A 1 40.60 5.84 52.04
N CYS A 2 41.17 6.24 50.89
CA CYS A 2 42.57 6.22 50.43
C CYS A 2 43.08 4.77 50.38
N LEU A 3 43.60 4.19 49.29
CA LEU A 3 44.09 4.68 47.98
C LEU A 3 43.63 3.71 46.84
N LEU A 4 43.82 3.86 45.51
CA LEU A 4 44.49 4.85 44.62
C LEU A 4 43.87 4.83 43.17
N LEU A 5 44.58 5.38 42.18
CA LEU A 5 44.41 5.37 40.71
C LEU A 5 45.09 4.10 40.10
N ALA A 6 45.08 3.74 38.79
CA ALA A 6 44.61 4.26 37.49
C ALA A 6 44.23 3.03 36.58
N SER A 7 43.94 3.05 35.26
CA SER A 7 44.19 3.99 34.14
C SER A 7 43.21 3.79 32.96
N GLU A 8 43.30 4.64 31.93
CA GLU A 8 42.40 4.71 30.76
C GLU A 8 42.65 3.63 29.68
N VAL A 9 41.58 3.10 29.06
CA VAL A 9 41.57 2.64 27.65
C VAL A 9 40.20 2.91 27.00
N SER A 10 40.19 3.80 26.00
CA SER A 10 39.24 3.93 24.87
C SER A 10 37.78 3.44 25.02
N SER A 11 36.86 4.38 25.26
CA SER A 11 35.48 4.29 24.73
C SER A 11 35.36 5.05 23.40
N LYS A 12 35.35 4.33 22.27
CA LYS A 12 35.08 4.90 20.94
C LYS A 12 34.07 4.04 20.19
N GLN A 13 33.15 4.73 19.51
CA GLN A 13 32.21 4.23 18.49
C GLN A 13 31.27 3.09 18.90
N LEU A 14 30.00 3.45 19.04
CA LEU A 14 28.97 2.86 18.15
C LEU A 14 27.83 3.87 17.86
N GLN A 15 28.21 5.06 17.39
CA GLN A 15 27.30 5.86 16.57
C GLN A 15 27.10 5.13 15.25
N GLN A 16 25.91 4.58 15.01
CA GLN A 16 25.53 4.10 13.68
C GLN A 16 25.02 5.27 12.83
N PRO A 17 25.67 5.60 11.69
CA PRO A 17 25.02 6.39 10.66
C PRO A 17 23.93 5.54 9.97
N LEU A 18 22.87 6.19 9.48
CA LEU A 18 21.90 5.59 8.56
C LEU A 18 22.55 5.41 7.17
N SER A 19 23.43 4.42 7.03
CA SER A 19 24.15 4.14 5.79
C SER A 19 24.51 2.64 5.64
N ALA A 20 23.50 1.77 5.67
CA ALA A 20 23.66 0.32 5.50
C ALA A 20 22.57 -0.37 4.64
N PHE A 21 21.72 0.41 3.95
CA PHE A 21 20.84 -0.08 2.89
C PHE A 21 21.11 0.74 1.63
N ALA A 22 22.17 0.37 0.89
CA ALA A 22 22.48 1.00 -0.38
C ALA A 22 21.67 0.37 -1.52
N CYS A 23 21.07 1.19 -2.38
CA CYS A 23 20.81 0.79 -3.76
C CYS A 23 22.13 0.25 -4.34
N TYR A 24 22.16 -1.02 -4.75
CA TYR A 24 23.36 -1.69 -5.27
C TYR A 24 23.70 -1.21 -6.70
N CYS A 25 24.09 0.06 -6.81
CA CYS A 25 24.60 0.71 -8.01
C CYS A 25 26.05 0.26 -8.23
N SER A 26 26.21 -0.88 -8.92
CA SER A 26 27.49 -1.56 -9.08
C SER A 26 28.41 -0.90 -10.12
N ASP A 27 29.31 -0.01 -9.68
CA ASP A 27 30.33 0.61 -10.54
C ASP A 27 31.74 0.07 -10.18
N PHE A 28 32.07 -1.12 -10.71
CA PHE A 28 33.31 -1.85 -10.39
C PHE A 28 34.53 -1.28 -11.14
N ARG A 29 35.11 -0.19 -10.63
CA ARG A 29 36.45 0.25 -11.03
C ARG A 29 37.53 -0.52 -10.28
N LEU A 30 38.15 -1.48 -10.96
CA LEU A 30 39.36 -2.16 -10.50
C LEU A 30 40.49 -1.15 -10.26
N PHE A 31 41.00 -1.10 -9.03
CA PHE A 31 42.30 -0.51 -8.72
C PHE A 31 43.34 -1.63 -8.56
N ASP A 32 44.38 -1.58 -9.39
CA ASP A 32 45.45 -2.57 -9.48
C ASP A 32 46.69 -2.09 -8.71
N THR A 33 47.30 -2.98 -7.91
CA THR A 33 48.56 -2.71 -7.22
C THR A 33 49.57 -3.88 -7.31
N ALA A 34 50.13 -4.02 -8.50
CA ALA A 34 51.59 -3.99 -8.75
C ALA A 34 52.46 -5.26 -8.59
N LYS A 35 53.32 -5.44 -9.63
CA LYS A 35 54.49 -6.33 -9.77
C LYS A 35 54.13 -7.83 -9.95
N GLN A 36 54.86 -8.62 -10.75
CA GLN A 36 56.20 -8.40 -11.32
C GLN A 36 56.36 -8.99 -12.75
N ARG A 37 57.43 -8.57 -13.45
CA ARG A 37 57.79 -8.87 -14.86
C ARG A 37 57.76 -10.37 -15.23
N ARG A 38 57.40 -10.70 -16.48
CA ARG A 38 58.37 -11.10 -17.55
C ARG A 38 57.76 -11.24 -18.96
N ASP A 39 58.51 -10.69 -19.91
CA ASP A 39 58.91 -11.16 -21.25
C ASP A 39 57.91 -11.59 -22.34
N HIS A 40 58.23 -11.07 -23.54
CA HIS A 40 57.63 -11.29 -24.86
C HIS A 40 57.44 -12.75 -25.30
N SER A 41 56.42 -12.98 -26.14
CA SER A 41 56.65 -13.38 -27.55
C SER A 41 55.44 -13.09 -28.45
N GLN A 42 55.69 -12.93 -29.75
CA GLN A 42 54.65 -12.92 -30.80
C GLN A 42 54.58 -14.32 -31.43
N ALA A 43 53.41 -14.73 -31.95
CA ALA A 43 53.22 -15.11 -33.37
C ALA A 43 51.89 -15.90 -33.65
N SER A 44 51.57 -15.98 -34.94
CA SER A 44 50.87 -17.04 -35.71
C SER A 44 50.34 -18.33 -35.01
N SER A 45 49.28 -19.01 -35.46
CA SER A 45 48.30 -18.75 -36.55
C SER A 45 47.28 -19.90 -36.73
N GLN A 46 46.10 -19.60 -37.29
CA GLN A 46 45.32 -20.41 -38.26
C GLN A 46 44.78 -21.84 -37.94
N HIS A 47 43.56 -22.12 -38.48
CA HIS A 47 43.08 -23.42 -39.03
C HIS A 47 42.74 -24.57 -38.04
N LYS A 48 41.91 -25.62 -38.31
CA LYS A 48 40.98 -26.12 -39.39
C LYS A 48 40.17 -27.31 -38.77
N LEU A 49 39.01 -27.87 -39.20
CA LEU A 49 37.96 -27.72 -40.25
C LEU A 49 36.57 -27.94 -39.58
N ALA A 50 35.35 -27.68 -40.12
CA ALA A 50 34.83 -27.31 -41.45
C ALA A 50 34.41 -28.43 -42.46
N CYS A 51 33.29 -29.15 -42.20
CA CYS A 51 32.52 -29.99 -43.16
C CYS A 51 31.01 -29.94 -42.84
N GLY A 52 30.05 -29.89 -43.77
CA GLY A 52 30.11 -29.73 -45.24
C GLY A 52 28.70 -29.43 -45.82
N GLY A 53 28.63 -28.79 -47.01
CA GLY A 53 27.38 -28.47 -47.73
C GLY A 53 26.94 -29.57 -48.72
N PRO A 54 26.33 -29.28 -49.90
CA PRO A 54 26.09 -27.97 -50.57
C PRO A 54 24.61 -27.85 -51.09
N SER A 55 24.15 -27.12 -52.14
CA SER A 55 24.73 -26.23 -53.17
C SER A 55 23.64 -25.41 -53.93
N ARG A 56 23.90 -24.11 -54.23
CA ARG A 56 23.58 -23.38 -55.51
C ARG A 56 22.09 -23.13 -55.88
N ARG A 57 21.69 -22.12 -56.68
CA ARG A 57 22.29 -20.97 -57.44
C ARG A 57 21.23 -19.82 -57.51
N LEU A 58 21.55 -18.53 -57.34
CA LEU A 58 21.93 -17.50 -58.35
C LEU A 58 21.01 -17.38 -59.60
N GLY A 59 20.52 -16.19 -60.04
CA GLY A 59 20.52 -14.83 -59.44
C GLY A 59 20.33 -13.64 -60.42
N LEU A 60 20.10 -12.42 -59.87
CA LEU A 60 20.38 -11.05 -60.40
C LEU A 60 19.55 -10.33 -61.52
N HIS A 61 19.43 -8.99 -61.32
CA HIS A 61 19.31 -7.83 -62.25
C HIS A 61 17.99 -7.37 -62.95
N ALA A 62 17.25 -6.50 -62.25
CA ALA A 62 16.90 -5.09 -62.56
C ALA A 62 16.76 -4.53 -64.02
N ARG A 63 15.64 -3.81 -64.30
CA ARG A 63 15.57 -2.38 -64.76
C ARG A 63 14.13 -1.86 -65.04
N THR A 64 13.91 -0.54 -64.87
CA THR A 64 12.78 0.31 -65.35
C THR A 64 13.05 0.80 -66.81
N PRO A 65 12.14 1.46 -67.62
CA PRO A 65 11.14 2.49 -67.21
C PRO A 65 9.90 2.82 -68.14
N ARG A 66 9.20 3.94 -67.82
CA ARG A 66 8.36 4.86 -68.67
C ARG A 66 6.85 4.60 -68.95
N ARG A 67 6.11 5.73 -69.08
CA ARG A 67 4.72 5.92 -69.62
C ARG A 67 4.76 6.39 -71.10
N PRO A 68 3.63 6.56 -71.83
CA PRO A 68 2.99 7.90 -71.93
C PRO A 68 1.45 7.98 -72.24
N THR A 69 0.84 9.18 -72.09
CA THR A 69 -0.37 9.78 -72.79
C THR A 69 -1.74 9.05 -72.83
N GLY A 70 -2.92 9.69 -72.90
CA GLY A 70 -3.33 11.11 -72.77
C GLY A 70 -4.45 11.57 -73.76
N CYS A 71 -5.50 12.32 -73.33
CA CYS A 71 -6.43 13.12 -74.18
C CYS A 71 -7.44 14.00 -73.37
N ALA A 72 -8.13 14.96 -74.01
CA ALA A 72 -9.14 15.91 -73.46
C ALA A 72 -10.24 16.26 -74.52
N PRO A 73 -11.31 17.09 -74.27
CA PRO A 73 -11.19 18.57 -74.18
C PRO A 73 -12.22 19.28 -73.22
N LYS A 74 -12.52 20.57 -73.48
CA LYS A 74 -13.21 21.64 -72.70
C LYS A 74 -14.03 22.52 -73.70
N PRO A 75 -14.48 23.79 -73.46
CA PRO A 75 -14.70 24.64 -72.27
C PRO A 75 -16.25 24.88 -72.10
N PRO A 76 -16.85 26.04 -71.68
CA PRO A 76 -16.43 27.27 -70.94
C PRO A 76 -17.10 27.33 -69.53
N SER A 77 -17.34 28.44 -68.79
CA SER A 77 -17.17 29.91 -68.99
C SER A 77 -16.76 30.64 -67.67
N GLY A 78 -17.06 31.94 -67.53
CA GLY A 78 -16.79 32.81 -66.35
C GLY A 78 -17.75 34.02 -66.33
N PRO A 79 -17.46 35.17 -65.65
CA PRO A 79 -16.18 35.71 -65.11
C PRO A 79 -16.09 35.71 -63.55
N VAL A 80 -14.99 35.93 -62.80
CA VAL A 80 -13.86 36.94 -62.79
C VAL A 80 -14.32 38.31 -62.21
N VAL A 81 -13.70 38.91 -61.17
CA VAL A 81 -12.37 39.60 -61.06
C VAL A 81 -11.75 39.48 -59.63
N ASP A 82 -10.41 39.63 -59.52
CA ASP A 82 -9.58 39.67 -58.29
C ASP A 82 -8.42 40.72 -58.44
N LEU A 83 -7.82 41.21 -57.33
CA LEU A 83 -6.65 42.12 -57.23
C LEU A 83 -6.06 42.03 -55.78
N GLN A 84 -4.86 41.48 -55.48
CA GLN A 84 -3.48 41.92 -55.80
C GLN A 84 -3.03 43.26 -55.15
N VAL A 85 -1.80 43.51 -54.67
CA VAL A 85 -0.54 42.74 -54.37
C VAL A 85 0.31 43.60 -53.36
N GLN A 86 1.47 43.29 -52.74
CA GLN A 86 2.67 42.49 -53.11
C GLN A 86 3.34 41.77 -51.90
N SER A 87 4.59 42.10 -51.52
CA SER A 87 5.50 41.34 -50.63
C SER A 87 6.73 42.15 -50.20
N HIS A 88 7.39 41.81 -49.08
CA HIS A 88 8.88 41.82 -48.97
C HIS A 88 9.38 40.98 -47.78
N LEU A 89 10.68 40.69 -47.73
CA LEU A 89 11.29 39.67 -46.87
C LEU A 89 12.72 40.12 -46.45
N THR A 90 12.98 40.24 -45.15
CA THR A 90 14.33 40.46 -44.59
C THR A 90 14.44 39.77 -43.22
N VAL A 91 15.65 39.36 -42.82
CA VAL A 91 15.93 38.60 -41.60
C VAL A 91 16.68 39.47 -40.59
N LEU A 92 16.30 39.45 -39.30
CA LEU A 92 17.19 39.25 -38.13
C LEU A 92 16.51 39.48 -36.77
N GLN A 93 17.10 38.86 -35.74
CA GLN A 93 16.94 39.04 -34.28
C GLN A 93 15.56 38.81 -33.63
N GLN A 94 15.52 37.79 -32.78
CA GLN A 94 14.50 37.59 -31.75
C GLN A 94 14.75 38.54 -30.56
N PRO A 95 13.70 39.07 -29.91
CA PRO A 95 13.76 39.47 -28.51
C PRO A 95 13.85 38.24 -27.60
N GLU A 96 14.47 38.38 -26.43
CA GLU A 96 14.64 37.30 -25.47
C GLU A 96 13.33 36.92 -24.76
N ILE A 97 13.18 35.64 -24.42
CA ILE A 97 12.02 35.10 -23.70
C ILE A 97 12.30 35.11 -22.18
N PRO A 98 11.52 35.82 -21.36
CA PRO A 98 11.52 35.61 -19.91
C PRO A 98 10.98 34.21 -19.60
N GLN A 99 11.69 33.44 -18.77
CA GLN A 99 11.25 32.09 -18.40
C GLN A 99 9.99 32.15 -17.52
N GLY A 100 8.90 31.57 -18.03
CA GLY A 100 7.71 31.23 -17.26
C GLY A 100 7.31 29.80 -17.60
N GLY A 101 7.69 28.84 -16.77
CA GLY A 101 7.32 27.43 -16.95
C GLY A 101 5.87 27.21 -16.52
N THR A 102 5.01 26.77 -17.45
CA THR A 102 3.67 26.30 -17.11
C THR A 102 3.77 24.92 -16.45
N GLN A 103 3.31 24.82 -15.21
CA GLN A 103 3.20 23.54 -14.53
C GLN A 103 2.17 22.67 -15.27
N HIS A 104 2.55 21.45 -15.65
CA HIS A 104 1.69 20.51 -16.38
C HIS A 104 1.67 19.16 -15.66
N SER A 105 0.47 18.68 -15.37
CA SER A 105 0.20 17.34 -14.84
C SER A 105 0.68 16.26 -15.82
N LEU A 106 1.51 15.34 -15.34
CA LEU A 106 1.96 14.17 -16.12
C LEU A 106 1.12 12.95 -15.75
N CYS A 107 0.02 12.74 -16.49
CA CYS A 107 -0.78 11.51 -16.44
C CYS A 107 -0.32 10.48 -17.46
N SER A 108 -0.43 9.19 -17.11
CA SER A 108 -0.35 8.07 -18.06
C SER A 108 -1.40 8.22 -19.16
N SER A 109 -1.00 7.95 -20.41
CA SER A 109 -1.91 7.89 -21.55
C SER A 109 -2.79 6.63 -21.58
N THR A 110 -2.60 5.71 -20.64
CA THR A 110 -3.37 4.48 -20.49
C THR A 110 -4.19 4.51 -19.20
N ALA A 111 -5.45 4.93 -19.34
CA ALA A 111 -6.46 4.91 -18.28
C ALA A 111 -6.71 3.49 -17.72
N PRO A 112 -7.16 3.33 -16.46
CA PRO A 112 -7.62 2.05 -15.94
C PRO A 112 -8.83 1.54 -16.74
N ARG A 113 -9.16 0.24 -16.66
CA ARG A 113 -10.16 -0.41 -17.52
C ARG A 113 -11.53 0.28 -17.47
N VAL A 114 -11.83 1.11 -18.46
CA VAL A 114 -13.18 1.59 -18.75
C VAL A 114 -13.86 0.57 -19.66
N ALA A 115 -14.91 -0.06 -19.13
CA ALA A 115 -15.86 -0.97 -19.79
C ALA A 115 -15.33 -2.26 -20.47
N ASP A 116 -14.35 -2.19 -21.38
CA ASP A 116 -14.21 -3.15 -22.50
C ASP A 116 -13.16 -4.26 -22.31
N GLY A 117 -12.84 -4.62 -21.06
CA GLY A 117 -12.22 -5.90 -20.69
C GLY A 117 -10.73 -6.12 -21.05
N ALA A 118 -10.15 -5.37 -21.99
CA ALA A 118 -8.72 -5.41 -22.28
C ALA A 118 -7.92 -4.60 -21.23
N PRO A 119 -6.78 -5.10 -20.70
CA PRO A 119 -5.96 -4.33 -19.78
C PRO A 119 -5.30 -3.14 -20.49
N PRO A 120 -5.14 -1.97 -19.84
CA PRO A 120 -4.25 -0.93 -20.34
C PRO A 120 -2.83 -1.49 -20.52
N PRO A 121 -2.11 -1.11 -21.59
CA PRO A 121 -0.66 -1.25 -21.62
C PRO A 121 -0.07 -0.54 -20.41
N ASP A 122 0.81 -1.22 -19.68
CA ASP A 122 1.43 -0.71 -18.47
C ASP A 122 2.13 0.64 -18.73
N PRO A 123 1.97 1.67 -17.87
CA PRO A 123 2.72 2.91 -17.99
C PRO A 123 4.20 2.57 -17.87
N ARG A 124 4.91 2.61 -19.00
CA ARG A 124 6.31 2.21 -19.05
C ARG A 124 7.12 3.11 -18.11
N ARG A 125 7.50 2.61 -16.93
CA ARG A 125 8.46 3.29 -16.05
C ARG A 125 9.64 3.75 -16.93
N PRO A 126 10.05 5.03 -16.88
CA PRO A 126 11.04 5.56 -17.79
C PRO A 126 12.30 4.68 -17.84
N THR A 127 12.84 4.45 -19.04
CA THR A 127 13.88 3.43 -19.28
C THR A 127 15.27 3.81 -18.76
N GLY A 128 15.34 4.69 -17.74
CA GLY A 128 16.54 5.19 -17.09
C GLY A 128 16.95 4.43 -15.82
N VAL A 129 16.01 3.77 -15.12
CA VAL A 129 16.37 2.87 -14.00
C VAL A 129 17.22 1.72 -14.56
N PRO A 130 18.41 1.43 -14.01
CA PRO A 130 19.27 0.37 -14.54
C PRO A 130 18.56 -0.98 -14.53
N ARG A 131 18.18 -1.46 -15.72
CA ARG A 131 17.68 -2.83 -15.94
C ARG A 131 18.81 -3.84 -15.74
N ASN A 132 19.24 -4.02 -14.51
CA ASN A 132 20.20 -5.06 -14.16
C ASN A 132 19.48 -6.42 -14.24
N PRO A 133 19.77 -7.29 -15.23
CA PRO A 133 19.10 -8.58 -15.35
C PRO A 133 19.54 -9.56 -14.25
N LEU A 134 20.60 -9.21 -13.52
CA LEU A 134 21.12 -9.93 -12.37
C LEU A 134 20.32 -9.56 -11.11
N GLY A 135 19.03 -9.91 -11.14
CA GLY A 135 18.33 -10.26 -9.90
C GLY A 135 18.95 -11.53 -9.29
N PRO A 136 18.58 -11.91 -8.05
CA PRO A 136 18.90 -13.24 -7.55
C PRO A 136 18.36 -14.30 -8.52
N CYS A 137 19.11 -15.39 -8.72
CA CYS A 137 18.64 -16.53 -9.51
C CYS A 137 17.46 -17.20 -8.81
N CYS A 138 16.24 -16.75 -9.11
CA CYS A 138 15.02 -17.32 -8.56
C CYS A 138 14.90 -18.79 -8.98
N GLY A 139 14.86 -19.69 -7.99
CA GLY A 139 14.31 -21.02 -8.19
C GLY A 139 12.79 -20.95 -8.33
N LEU A 140 12.12 -22.10 -8.19
CA LEU A 140 10.67 -22.18 -8.06
C LEU A 140 10.28 -22.59 -6.61
N PRO A 141 10.49 -21.72 -5.60
CA PRO A 141 10.23 -22.10 -4.21
C PRO A 141 8.74 -22.30 -3.94
N LYS A 142 8.43 -23.32 -3.13
CA LYS A 142 7.06 -23.66 -2.67
C LYS A 142 6.40 -22.51 -1.90
N TYR A 143 7.18 -21.73 -1.16
CA TYR A 143 6.69 -20.67 -0.27
C TYR A 143 7.15 -19.28 -0.73
N ARG A 144 6.38 -18.25 -0.35
CA ARG A 144 6.74 -16.84 -0.56
C ARG A 144 7.99 -16.49 0.26
N ALA A 145 8.88 -15.65 -0.28
CA ALA A 145 9.91 -15.00 0.54
C ALA A 145 9.27 -14.10 1.63
N ILE A 146 10.05 -13.68 2.62
CA ILE A 146 9.60 -12.72 3.66
C ILE A 146 9.61 -11.28 3.12
N ASP A 147 10.57 -10.95 2.27
CA ASP A 147 10.69 -9.64 1.61
C ASP A 147 9.87 -9.55 0.30
N GLY A 148 9.01 -10.53 0.02
CA GLY A 148 8.24 -10.61 -1.22
C GLY A 148 9.06 -10.87 -2.50
N SER A 149 10.38 -11.07 -2.41
CA SER A 149 11.26 -11.25 -3.58
C SER A 149 10.99 -12.57 -4.31
N CYS A 150 11.38 -12.61 -5.60
CA CYS A 150 11.15 -13.75 -6.50
C CYS A 150 9.69 -14.19 -6.65
N ASN A 151 8.70 -13.39 -6.21
CA ASN A 151 7.30 -13.63 -6.53
C ASN A 151 7.10 -13.53 -8.05
N ASN A 152 7.40 -12.38 -8.66
CA ASN A 152 7.57 -12.29 -10.11
C ASN A 152 8.96 -12.83 -10.52
N LEU A 153 9.00 -13.88 -11.36
CA LEU A 153 10.25 -14.53 -11.79
C LEU A 153 11.01 -13.75 -12.87
N LYS A 154 10.31 -12.90 -13.63
CA LYS A 154 10.83 -12.05 -14.72
C LYS A 154 11.39 -10.74 -14.17
N TYR A 155 10.80 -10.25 -13.08
CA TYR A 155 11.18 -9.05 -12.36
C TYR A 155 11.34 -9.34 -10.85
N PRO A 156 12.44 -9.99 -10.41
CA PRO A 156 12.59 -10.53 -9.03
C PRO A 156 12.47 -9.54 -7.86
N ARG A 157 12.48 -8.23 -8.12
CA ARG A 157 12.33 -7.15 -7.13
C ARG A 157 10.96 -6.46 -7.16
N TRP A 158 10.06 -6.84 -8.06
CA TRP A 158 8.69 -6.32 -8.00
C TRP A 158 8.02 -6.77 -6.70
N GLY A 159 7.35 -5.83 -6.04
CA GLY A 159 6.66 -6.05 -4.77
C GLY A 159 7.51 -6.08 -3.50
N THR A 160 8.85 -5.94 -3.59
CA THR A 160 9.72 -5.93 -2.40
C THR A 160 9.70 -4.59 -1.65
N PRO A 161 10.00 -4.57 -0.34
CA PRO A 161 10.28 -3.34 0.39
C PRO A 161 11.38 -2.48 -0.25
N THR A 162 11.39 -1.19 0.07
CA THR A 162 12.26 -0.13 -0.50
C THR A 162 12.09 0.10 -2.01
N LEU A 163 11.12 -0.54 -2.65
CA LEU A 163 10.65 -0.17 -3.98
C LEU A 163 9.75 1.08 -3.88
N ALA A 164 9.59 1.77 -5.01
CA ALA A 164 8.75 2.95 -5.11
C ALA A 164 7.33 2.61 -5.58
N MET A 165 6.34 3.35 -5.03
CA MET A 165 4.93 3.27 -5.42
C MET A 165 4.72 3.51 -6.92
N LEU A 166 3.69 2.90 -7.51
CA LEU A 166 3.34 3.10 -8.92
C LEU A 166 2.63 4.45 -9.13
N VAL A 167 3.23 5.34 -9.91
CA VAL A 167 2.69 6.68 -10.21
C VAL A 167 1.89 6.64 -11.52
N TYR A 168 0.64 7.13 -11.47
CA TYR A 168 -0.21 7.30 -12.66
C TYR A 168 -0.35 8.76 -13.12
N CYS A 169 -0.48 9.71 -12.18
CA CYS A 169 -0.63 11.13 -12.46
C CYS A 169 0.09 11.95 -11.39
N THR A 170 1.09 12.73 -11.79
CA THR A 170 1.91 13.58 -10.89
C THR A 170 1.90 15.05 -11.33
N GLN A 171 2.09 15.95 -10.34
CA GLN A 171 2.09 17.41 -10.48
C GLN A 171 3.03 18.06 -9.44
N ASP A 172 4.33 17.80 -9.51
CA ASP A 172 5.35 18.59 -8.79
C ASP A 172 5.50 20.00 -9.41
N ALA A 173 5.86 21.02 -8.62
CA ALA A 173 5.98 22.41 -9.07
C ALA A 173 7.23 22.69 -9.92
N ASP A 174 8.28 21.87 -9.76
CA ASP A 174 9.48 21.82 -10.61
C ASP A 174 9.45 20.65 -11.60
N GLY A 175 8.39 19.83 -11.59
CA GLY A 175 8.27 18.60 -12.36
C GLY A 175 9.13 17.43 -11.85
N VAL A 176 9.71 17.54 -10.64
CA VAL A 176 10.62 16.54 -10.06
C VAL A 176 10.28 16.19 -8.61
N HIS A 177 10.13 17.18 -7.73
CA HIS A 177 9.92 16.95 -6.30
C HIS A 177 9.31 18.15 -5.53
N ALA A 178 9.31 19.37 -6.04
CA ALA A 178 8.82 20.53 -5.30
C ALA A 178 7.29 20.46 -5.08
N PRO A 179 6.77 20.73 -3.85
CA PRO A 179 5.33 20.62 -3.59
C PRO A 179 4.48 21.52 -4.49
N PRO A 180 3.28 21.07 -4.91
CA PRO A 180 2.45 21.75 -5.90
C PRO A 180 2.03 23.17 -5.50
N VAL A 181 1.90 24.02 -6.52
CA VAL A 181 1.33 25.36 -6.48
C VAL A 181 -0.01 25.39 -7.24
N SER A 182 -0.79 26.43 -7.05
CA SER A 182 -1.96 26.72 -7.89
C SER A 182 -1.51 27.08 -9.31
N VAL A 183 -2.39 26.89 -10.30
CA VAL A 183 -2.21 27.40 -11.68
C VAL A 183 -2.00 28.92 -11.75
N THR A 184 -2.29 29.65 -10.67
CA THR A 184 -1.99 31.08 -10.50
C THR A 184 -0.54 31.37 -10.11
N GLY A 185 0.28 30.35 -9.86
CA GLY A 185 1.63 30.45 -9.29
C GLY A 185 1.65 30.73 -7.77
N GLN A 186 0.49 30.84 -7.13
CA GLN A 186 0.37 31.02 -5.67
C GLN A 186 0.33 29.67 -4.93
N LYS A 187 0.48 29.71 -3.60
CA LYS A 187 0.31 28.51 -2.77
C LYS A 187 -1.14 28.01 -2.83
N LEU A 188 -1.31 26.69 -2.89
CA LEU A 188 -2.60 26.02 -2.67
C LEU A 188 -3.17 26.35 -1.27
N PRO A 189 -4.51 26.34 -1.08
CA PRO A 189 -5.14 26.65 0.21
C PRO A 189 -4.61 25.75 1.34
N GLY A 190 -4.45 26.31 2.53
CA GLY A 190 -3.87 25.61 3.68
C GLY A 190 -4.65 24.34 4.03
N SER A 191 -3.96 23.20 4.14
CA SER A 191 -4.59 21.88 4.33
C SER A 191 -5.47 21.77 5.59
N ARG A 192 -5.15 22.51 6.66
CA ARG A 192 -6.03 22.65 7.84
C ARG A 192 -7.29 23.49 7.56
N LEU A 193 -7.19 24.57 6.77
CA LEU A 193 -8.36 25.36 6.36
C LEU A 193 -9.31 24.53 5.49
N VAL A 194 -8.76 23.77 4.53
CA VAL A 194 -9.52 22.82 3.70
C VAL A 194 -10.18 21.74 4.55
N SER A 195 -9.47 21.21 5.57
CA SER A 195 -10.03 20.28 6.56
C SER A 195 -11.27 20.83 7.25
N ILE A 196 -11.18 21.98 7.94
CA ILE A 196 -12.30 22.52 8.75
C ILE A 196 -13.49 23.02 7.93
N VAL A 197 -13.30 23.42 6.66
CA VAL A 197 -14.39 23.95 5.82
C VAL A 197 -15.17 22.85 5.09
N LEU A 198 -14.49 21.78 4.65
CA LEU A 198 -15.10 20.73 3.84
C LEU A 198 -15.37 19.43 4.60
N PHE A 199 -14.67 19.17 5.71
CA PHE A 199 -14.67 17.88 6.40
C PHE A 199 -14.95 18.02 7.92
N PRO A 200 -16.13 18.54 8.34
CA PRO A 200 -16.47 18.75 9.75
C PRO A 200 -16.83 17.45 10.49
N ASP A 201 -16.85 17.53 11.82
CA ASP A 201 -17.32 16.45 12.71
C ASP A 201 -18.85 16.42 12.76
N VAL A 202 -19.45 15.43 12.08
CA VAL A 202 -20.89 15.11 12.14
C VAL A 202 -21.00 13.59 12.30
N PRO A 203 -21.27 13.06 13.50
CA PRO A 203 -21.37 11.61 13.71
C PRO A 203 -22.68 11.06 13.11
N ILE A 204 -22.55 10.12 12.17
CA ILE A 204 -23.63 9.46 11.46
C ILE A 204 -23.31 7.96 11.44
N PRO A 205 -23.73 7.19 12.46
CA PRO A 205 -23.45 5.76 12.54
C PRO A 205 -24.00 4.99 11.33
N ASP A 206 -23.17 4.11 10.77
CA ASP A 206 -23.50 3.33 9.58
C ASP A 206 -24.61 2.30 9.88
N PRO A 207 -25.68 2.23 9.07
CA PRO A 207 -26.82 1.35 9.33
C PRO A 207 -26.60 -0.12 8.91
N VAL A 208 -25.48 -0.46 8.26
CA VAL A 208 -25.21 -1.81 7.74
C VAL A 208 -23.87 -2.37 8.25
N TRP A 209 -22.83 -1.54 8.31
CA TRP A 209 -21.45 -2.02 8.48
C TRP A 209 -20.93 -1.84 9.91
N THR A 210 -20.28 -2.88 10.44
CA THR A 210 -19.66 -2.84 11.76
C THR A 210 -18.33 -2.07 11.76
N LEU A 211 -17.85 -1.68 12.93
CA LEU A 211 -16.57 -1.01 13.13
C LEU A 211 -15.37 -1.87 12.66
N ASN A 212 -15.54 -3.19 12.58
CA ASN A 212 -14.59 -4.10 11.94
C ASN A 212 -14.39 -3.79 10.45
N SER A 213 -15.42 -3.32 9.73
CA SER A 213 -15.30 -2.98 8.30
C SER A 213 -14.30 -1.85 8.06
N MET A 214 -14.35 -0.78 8.86
CA MET A 214 -13.32 0.26 8.89
C MET A 214 -11.96 -0.31 9.33
N GLN A 215 -11.92 -0.98 10.49
CA GLN A 215 -10.65 -1.37 11.11
C GLN A 215 -9.88 -2.42 10.28
N TRP A 216 -10.57 -3.30 9.55
CA TRP A 216 -9.98 -4.27 8.63
C TRP A 216 -9.43 -3.61 7.36
N GLY A 217 -9.99 -2.48 6.93
CA GLY A 217 -9.38 -1.63 5.90
C GLY A 217 -8.00 -1.11 6.31
N GLN A 218 -7.82 -0.77 7.59
CA GLN A 218 -6.50 -0.42 8.11
C GLN A 218 -5.54 -1.62 8.12
N ILE A 219 -6.00 -2.84 8.46
CA ILE A 219 -5.19 -4.07 8.38
C ILE A 219 -4.66 -4.27 6.95
N ILE A 220 -5.53 -4.21 5.94
CA ILE A 220 -5.15 -4.31 4.51
C ILE A 220 -4.16 -3.20 4.11
N THR A 221 -4.41 -1.96 4.54
CA THR A 221 -3.54 -0.82 4.26
C THR A 221 -2.14 -1.01 4.83
N HIS A 222 -2.04 -1.58 6.04
CA HIS A 222 -0.79 -1.81 6.73
C HIS A 222 0.04 -2.93 6.10
N ASP A 223 -0.61 -3.98 5.56
CA ASP A 223 0.06 -5.07 4.86
C ASP A 223 0.78 -4.61 3.58
N MET A 224 0.07 -3.81 2.77
CA MET A 224 0.48 -3.46 1.42
C MET A 224 1.27 -2.14 1.31
N SER A 225 1.21 -1.26 2.31
CA SER A 225 1.79 0.09 2.19
C SER A 225 2.25 0.71 3.50
N MET A 226 3.42 1.34 3.45
CA MET A 226 3.99 2.16 4.53
C MET A 226 5.04 3.11 3.92
N ALA A 227 4.74 4.40 3.78
CA ALA A 227 5.65 5.36 3.15
C ALA A 227 6.87 5.66 4.04
N MET A 228 8.07 5.55 3.48
CA MET A 228 9.33 5.78 4.16
C MET A 228 9.48 7.24 4.63
N GLY A 229 10.19 7.48 5.73
CA GLY A 229 10.41 8.82 6.31
C GLY A 229 9.22 9.42 7.09
N THR A 230 8.06 8.75 7.10
CA THR A 230 6.87 9.28 7.78
C THR A 230 6.87 9.07 9.31
N THR A 231 6.21 9.97 10.05
CA THR A 231 6.02 9.83 11.51
C THR A 231 5.14 8.64 11.85
N GLN A 232 5.65 7.75 12.70
CA GLN A 232 4.88 6.65 13.31
C GLN A 232 4.43 7.07 14.72
N ALA A 233 4.50 6.17 15.72
CA ALA A 233 4.11 6.43 17.10
C ALA A 233 4.83 7.64 17.76
N LYS A 234 6.02 8.03 17.28
CA LYS A 234 6.79 9.17 17.79
C LYS A 234 7.01 10.26 16.74
N SER A 235 7.19 11.48 17.25
CA SER A 235 7.64 12.64 16.49
C SER A 235 8.94 12.35 15.73
N HIS A 236 9.04 12.85 14.49
CA HIS A 236 10.24 12.72 13.68
C HIS A 236 11.42 13.48 14.31
N SER A 237 12.66 13.06 14.00
CA SER A 237 13.87 13.77 14.44
C SER A 237 13.96 15.19 13.87
N ILE A 238 13.48 15.38 12.63
CA ILE A 238 13.33 16.68 11.99
C ILE A 238 12.09 17.39 12.54
N GLN A 239 12.28 18.62 13.03
CA GLN A 239 11.24 19.49 13.57
C GLN A 239 11.11 20.74 12.70
N CYS A 240 9.97 20.86 12.04
CA CYS A 240 9.62 21.90 11.06
C CYS A 240 8.68 22.95 11.65
N CYS A 241 7.92 22.54 12.67
CA CYS A 241 7.37 23.42 13.68
C CYS A 241 8.25 23.38 14.92
N SER A 242 8.25 24.45 15.69
CA SER A 242 8.92 24.49 16.99
C SER A 242 8.12 23.78 18.09
N PRO A 243 8.75 23.44 19.23
CA PRO A 243 8.07 22.77 20.34
C PRO A 243 6.88 23.55 20.95
N ASP A 244 6.87 24.88 20.79
CA ASP A 244 5.79 25.81 21.16
C ASP A 244 4.87 26.17 19.97
N GLY A 245 4.88 25.36 18.91
CA GLY A 245 3.89 25.43 17.83
C GLY A 245 4.07 26.59 16.85
N ARG A 246 5.17 27.33 16.92
CA ARG A 246 5.47 28.49 16.06
C ARG A 246 6.28 28.07 14.82
N LEU A 247 6.13 28.85 13.75
CA LEU A 247 7.02 28.85 12.60
C LEU A 247 8.34 29.55 12.99
N ARG A 248 9.32 28.80 13.50
CA ARG A 248 10.61 29.35 13.99
C ARG A 248 11.72 29.42 12.94
N ILE A 249 11.49 28.92 11.74
CA ILE A 249 12.55 28.75 10.74
C ILE A 249 12.19 29.52 9.46
N PRO A 250 12.96 30.57 9.10
CA PRO A 250 12.91 31.14 7.76
C PRO A 250 13.19 30.06 6.70
N PRO A 251 12.55 30.08 5.51
CA PRO A 251 12.66 29.01 4.52
C PRO A 251 14.10 28.62 4.16
N GLU A 252 15.02 29.59 4.11
CA GLU A 252 16.44 29.43 3.82
C GLU A 252 17.24 28.66 4.88
N TYR A 253 16.70 28.50 6.09
CA TYR A 253 17.27 27.69 7.18
C TYR A 253 16.44 26.44 7.49
N ALA A 254 15.33 26.23 6.79
CA ALA A 254 14.52 25.04 6.95
C ALA A 254 15.25 23.80 6.42
N ASN A 255 15.08 22.67 7.10
CA ASN A 255 15.51 21.39 6.55
C ASN A 255 14.69 21.08 5.28
N SER A 256 15.31 20.55 4.22
CA SER A 256 14.65 20.31 2.92
C SER A 256 13.44 19.36 2.98
N TYR A 257 13.35 18.51 4.00
CA TYR A 257 12.21 17.63 4.25
C TYR A 257 11.07 18.33 5.03
N CYS A 258 11.15 19.64 5.29
CA CYS A 258 10.12 20.36 6.03
C CYS A 258 9.01 20.93 5.13
N PHE A 259 7.79 20.45 5.37
CA PHE A 259 6.59 20.94 4.69
C PHE A 259 5.43 21.10 5.70
N PRO A 260 5.61 21.96 6.74
CA PRO A 260 4.67 22.07 7.86
C PRO A 260 3.28 22.52 7.43
N ILE A 261 2.25 21.98 8.08
CA ILE A 261 0.86 22.38 7.86
C ILE A 261 0.64 23.70 8.60
N ILE A 262 0.33 24.76 7.86
CA ILE A 262 0.04 26.08 8.43
C ILE A 262 -1.38 26.08 9.00
N ILE A 263 -1.54 26.65 10.18
CA ILE A 263 -2.82 26.78 10.88
C ILE A 263 -3.32 28.24 10.72
N PRO A 264 -4.61 28.47 10.39
CA PRO A 264 -5.19 29.82 10.36
C PRO A 264 -5.12 30.55 11.72
N GLU A 265 -5.01 31.88 11.72
CA GLU A 265 -4.98 32.67 12.97
C GLU A 265 -6.32 32.61 13.74
N ASP A 266 -7.41 32.32 13.04
CA ASP A 266 -8.78 32.18 13.51
C ASP A 266 -9.22 30.71 13.71
N ASP A 267 -8.29 29.75 13.70
CA ASP A 267 -8.61 28.32 13.84
C ASP A 267 -9.42 28.01 15.11
N PRO A 268 -10.57 27.31 15.01
CA PRO A 268 -11.50 27.12 16.11
C PRO A 268 -10.95 26.32 17.29
N VAL A 269 -9.84 25.60 17.13
CA VAL A 269 -9.20 24.80 18.18
C VAL A 269 -7.80 25.33 18.50
N TYR A 270 -6.95 25.45 17.49
CA TYR A 270 -5.51 25.68 17.66
C TYR A 270 -5.16 27.13 18.06
N ALA A 271 -5.97 28.13 17.63
CA ALA A 271 -5.73 29.54 17.97
C ALA A 271 -5.80 29.80 19.48
N LYS A 272 -6.67 29.06 20.20
CA LYS A 272 -6.81 29.11 21.68
C LYS A 272 -5.50 28.80 22.42
N PHE A 273 -4.57 28.11 21.77
CA PHE A 273 -3.27 27.73 22.30
C PHE A 273 -2.10 28.47 21.62
N ASN A 274 -2.39 29.42 20.73
CA ASN A 274 -1.42 30.14 19.89
C ASN A 274 -0.57 29.23 18.97
N GLN A 275 -1.07 28.03 18.63
CA GLN A 275 -0.39 27.10 17.73
C GLN A 275 -0.55 27.59 16.28
N MET A 276 0.56 27.81 15.56
CA MET A 276 0.58 28.38 14.21
C MET A 276 0.89 27.36 13.10
N CYS A 277 1.45 26.20 13.46
CA CYS A 277 1.64 25.10 12.50
C CYS A 277 1.62 23.72 13.19
N MET A 278 1.24 22.68 12.44
CA MET A 278 1.45 21.28 12.82
C MET A 278 2.72 20.74 12.14
N ASN A 279 3.56 20.05 12.90
CA ASN A 279 4.78 19.46 12.36
C ASN A 279 4.45 18.43 11.27
N PHE A 280 5.07 18.57 10.11
CA PHE A 280 4.95 17.64 9.00
C PHE A 280 6.30 17.56 8.27
N VAL A 281 6.74 16.32 8.05
CA VAL A 281 7.98 15.97 7.35
C VAL A 281 7.63 15.18 6.10
N ARG A 282 8.31 15.48 5.00
CA ARG A 282 8.16 14.84 3.69
C ARG A 282 8.53 13.36 3.71
N SER A 283 7.88 12.56 2.86
CA SER A 283 8.21 11.15 2.66
C SER A 283 9.56 10.99 1.93
N THR A 284 10.27 9.90 2.17
CA THR A 284 11.52 9.59 1.46
C THR A 284 11.24 9.04 0.06
N THR A 285 11.97 9.57 -0.93
CA THR A 285 11.85 9.23 -2.35
C THR A 285 13.01 8.40 -2.88
N ASP A 286 12.85 7.86 -4.09
CA ASP A 286 13.91 7.25 -4.88
C ASP A 286 15.06 8.22 -5.23
N LEU A 287 14.76 9.52 -5.33
CA LEU A 287 15.72 10.61 -5.47
C LEU A 287 16.56 10.79 -4.19
N ASP A 288 15.94 10.82 -3.01
CA ASP A 288 16.64 10.93 -1.72
C ASP A 288 17.55 9.71 -1.46
N ALA A 289 17.13 8.53 -1.91
CA ALA A 289 17.92 7.29 -1.86
C ALA A 289 19.05 7.22 -2.91
N GLY A 290 19.13 8.20 -3.82
CA GLY A 290 20.12 8.24 -4.91
C GLY A 290 19.91 7.16 -5.99
N CYS A 291 18.70 6.60 -6.07
CA CYS A 291 18.33 5.59 -7.07
C CYS A 291 17.71 6.22 -8.34
N SER A 292 17.34 7.52 -8.28
CA SER A 292 16.89 8.35 -9.40
C SER A 292 17.88 9.47 -9.74
N THR A 293 17.82 9.97 -10.98
CA THR A 293 18.66 11.04 -11.50
C THR A 293 18.03 12.44 -11.43
N GLY A 294 16.79 12.56 -10.94
CA GLY A 294 16.05 13.83 -10.91
C GLY A 294 15.59 14.33 -12.29
N ILE A 295 15.57 13.45 -13.30
CA ILE A 295 15.06 13.74 -14.67
C ILE A 295 13.55 13.41 -14.77
N HIS A 296 13.01 12.74 -13.76
CA HIS A 296 11.61 12.32 -13.66
C HIS A 296 11.07 12.65 -12.26
N PRO A 297 9.75 12.79 -12.09
CA PRO A 297 9.10 12.91 -10.78
C PRO A 297 9.58 11.85 -9.79
N ALA A 298 9.81 12.26 -8.55
CA ALA A 298 10.38 11.43 -7.50
C ALA A 298 9.31 10.51 -6.88
N GLU A 299 9.54 9.21 -6.94
CA GLU A 299 8.58 8.19 -6.50
C GLU A 299 8.84 7.85 -5.01
N GLN A 300 7.81 7.89 -4.15
CA GLN A 300 7.99 7.60 -2.71
C GLN A 300 8.17 6.12 -2.44
N LEU A 301 9.14 5.80 -1.58
CA LEU A 301 9.52 4.43 -1.23
C LEU A 301 8.61 3.86 -0.14
N VAL A 302 8.34 2.54 -0.20
CA VAL A 302 7.67 1.81 0.89
C VAL A 302 8.64 1.03 1.77
N THR A 303 8.25 0.76 3.01
CA THR A 303 9.03 -0.08 3.96
C THR A 303 8.43 -1.47 4.22
N VAL A 304 7.29 -1.80 3.60
CA VAL A 304 6.64 -3.12 3.64
C VAL A 304 6.58 -3.76 2.25
N THR A 305 6.11 -5.01 2.13
CA THR A 305 5.79 -5.61 0.83
C THR A 305 4.65 -4.84 0.14
N HIS A 306 4.59 -4.85 -1.19
CA HIS A 306 3.37 -4.40 -1.92
C HIS A 306 2.32 -5.53 -2.06
N TRP A 307 2.63 -6.71 -1.54
CA TRP A 307 1.79 -7.89 -1.60
C TRP A 307 0.69 -7.84 -0.54
N MET A 308 -0.35 -8.64 -0.74
CA MET A 308 -1.30 -9.03 0.30
C MET A 308 -0.84 -10.39 0.85
N ASP A 309 0.20 -10.38 1.67
CA ASP A 309 0.90 -11.58 2.17
C ASP A 309 1.10 -11.63 3.69
N ALA A 310 0.26 -10.90 4.43
CA ALA A 310 0.22 -10.85 5.89
C ALA A 310 1.59 -10.50 6.51
N SER A 311 2.40 -9.71 5.81
CA SER A 311 3.67 -9.17 6.31
C SER A 311 3.48 -8.28 7.54
N LEU A 312 2.26 -7.77 7.80
CA LEU A 312 1.91 -7.16 9.08
C LEU A 312 2.04 -8.12 10.29
N VAL A 313 1.86 -9.43 10.08
CA VAL A 313 2.08 -10.50 11.07
C VAL A 313 3.51 -11.03 10.96
N TYR A 314 3.97 -11.32 9.74
CA TYR A 314 5.21 -12.06 9.49
C TYR A 314 6.47 -11.21 9.33
N ALA A 315 6.34 -9.88 9.37
CA ALA A 315 7.29 -8.87 8.90
C ALA A 315 7.54 -8.93 7.39
N SER A 316 7.93 -7.80 6.82
CA SER A 316 8.48 -7.70 5.45
C SER A 316 10.01 -7.84 5.42
N ASN A 317 10.63 -8.19 6.56
CA ASN A 317 12.08 -8.17 6.79
C ASN A 317 12.55 -9.51 7.42
N PRO A 318 13.42 -10.29 6.75
CA PRO A 318 13.82 -11.63 7.22
C PRO A 318 14.36 -11.68 8.65
N GLN A 319 15.11 -10.66 9.09
CA GLN A 319 15.69 -10.61 10.44
C GLN A 319 14.62 -10.37 11.52
N LEU A 320 13.56 -9.62 11.22
CA LEU A 320 12.44 -9.44 12.15
C LEU A 320 11.53 -10.67 12.15
N ALA A 321 11.26 -11.27 10.98
CA ALA A 321 10.51 -12.54 10.88
C ALA A 321 11.15 -13.66 11.72
N ALA A 322 12.48 -13.77 11.69
CA ALA A 322 13.23 -14.71 12.52
C ALA A 322 13.14 -14.40 14.04
N GLN A 323 13.04 -13.12 14.43
CA GLN A 323 12.86 -12.71 15.83
C GLN A 323 11.42 -12.93 16.34
N LEU A 324 10.44 -12.95 15.45
CA LEU A 324 9.02 -13.20 15.74
C LEU A 324 8.70 -14.70 15.89
N ARG A 325 9.47 -15.60 15.27
CA ARG A 325 9.29 -17.06 15.38
C ARG A 325 9.77 -17.61 16.72
N GLU A 326 9.08 -18.64 17.22
CA GLU A 326 9.47 -19.39 18.41
C GLU A 326 10.60 -20.39 18.11
N GLY A 327 10.67 -20.90 16.89
CA GLY A 327 11.65 -21.93 16.47
C GLY A 327 11.32 -23.34 16.98
N VAL A 328 10.11 -23.53 17.53
CA VAL A 328 9.55 -24.83 17.87
C VAL A 328 8.09 -24.91 17.39
N GLY A 329 7.74 -26.00 16.71
CA GLY A 329 6.37 -26.31 16.28
C GLY A 329 5.80 -25.39 15.19
N GLY A 330 6.65 -24.62 14.50
CA GLY A 330 6.27 -23.66 13.46
C GLY A 330 5.66 -22.36 13.99
N ARG A 331 5.69 -22.12 15.30
CA ARG A 331 4.91 -21.06 15.95
C ARG A 331 5.57 -19.69 15.89
N LEU A 332 4.73 -18.66 15.99
CA LEU A 332 5.10 -17.30 16.37
C LEU A 332 5.16 -17.19 17.89
N ARG A 333 6.10 -16.40 18.40
CA ARG A 333 6.27 -16.15 19.83
C ARG A 333 5.03 -15.47 20.41
N VAL A 334 4.70 -15.86 21.63
CA VAL A 334 3.71 -15.20 22.48
C VAL A 334 4.29 -14.99 23.87
N GLN A 335 3.72 -14.04 24.60
CA GLN A 335 3.83 -13.97 26.06
C GLN A 335 2.47 -14.33 26.66
N VAL A 336 2.47 -15.17 27.70
CA VAL A 336 1.23 -15.56 28.39
C VAL A 336 1.06 -14.68 29.62
N LYS A 337 0.03 -13.83 29.62
CA LYS A 337 -0.32 -12.95 30.74
C LYS A 337 -1.72 -13.31 31.24
N GLN A 338 -1.83 -13.57 32.55
CA GLN A 338 -3.09 -14.02 33.19
C GLN A 338 -3.72 -15.27 32.51
N GLY A 339 -2.90 -16.13 31.90
CA GLY A 339 -3.33 -17.31 31.14
C GLY A 339 -3.64 -17.05 29.66
N ARG A 340 -3.80 -15.80 29.23
CA ARG A 340 -4.12 -15.41 27.85
C ARG A 340 -2.83 -15.21 27.02
N PRO A 341 -2.74 -15.71 25.77
CA PRO A 341 -1.59 -15.46 24.90
C PRO A 341 -1.71 -14.10 24.19
N PHE A 342 -0.67 -13.28 24.31
CA PHE A 342 -0.52 -12.00 23.60
C PHE A 342 0.78 -11.98 22.78
N ALA A 343 0.88 -11.07 21.82
CA ALA A 343 2.14 -10.78 21.13
C ALA A 343 3.25 -10.39 22.12
N PRO A 344 4.54 -10.70 21.86
CA PRO A 344 5.63 -10.42 22.78
C PRO A 344 5.87 -8.91 22.92
N ASP A 345 6.48 -8.49 24.03
CA ASP A 345 6.81 -7.08 24.26
C ASP A 345 7.85 -6.56 23.23
N ASN A 346 7.70 -5.28 22.86
CA ASN A 346 8.54 -4.60 21.89
C ASN A 346 9.95 -4.36 22.43
N PHE A 347 10.98 -4.68 21.62
CA PHE A 347 12.39 -4.50 21.98
C PHE A 347 12.76 -3.04 22.31
N ASN A 348 11.98 -2.07 21.83
CA ASN A 348 12.07 -0.67 22.24
C ASN A 348 10.66 -0.07 22.40
N LYS A 349 9.99 -0.40 23.51
CA LYS A 349 8.69 0.15 23.90
C LYS A 349 8.63 1.68 23.76
N SER A 350 9.69 2.38 24.16
CA SER A 350 9.78 3.84 24.11
C SER A 350 9.77 4.43 22.70
N ALA A 351 10.11 3.65 21.66
CA ALA A 351 10.07 4.06 20.26
C ALA A 351 8.76 3.65 19.55
N ALA A 352 8.16 2.53 19.96
CA ALA A 352 6.97 1.95 19.33
C ALA A 352 5.64 2.41 19.96
N CYS A 353 5.64 2.92 21.21
CA CYS A 353 4.44 3.25 21.96
C CYS A 353 4.58 4.52 22.83
N ASP A 354 3.47 5.07 23.29
CA ASP A 354 3.40 6.19 24.24
C ASP A 354 3.37 5.73 25.71
N VAL A 355 4.24 4.78 26.03
CA VAL A 355 4.42 4.21 27.37
C VAL A 355 4.90 5.25 28.39
N GLN A 356 4.38 5.16 29.62
CA GLN A 356 4.77 5.98 30.77
C GLN A 356 5.74 5.27 31.73
N SER A 357 5.80 3.94 31.68
CA SER A 357 6.77 3.11 32.39
C SER A 357 7.11 1.86 31.57
N GLU A 358 8.23 1.19 31.87
CA GLU A 358 8.63 -0.05 31.18
C GLU A 358 7.66 -1.21 31.45
N ASP A 359 6.83 -1.14 32.50
CA ASP A 359 5.79 -2.10 32.81
C ASP A 359 4.54 -1.95 31.91
N GLU A 360 4.34 -0.80 31.23
CA GLU A 360 3.21 -0.64 30.33
C GLU A 360 3.36 -1.59 29.10
N PRO A 361 2.27 -2.25 28.66
CA PRO A 361 2.30 -3.08 27.45
C PRO A 361 2.59 -2.28 26.19
N CYS A 362 3.42 -2.86 25.33
CA CYS A 362 3.69 -2.40 23.98
C CYS A 362 4.23 -3.58 23.19
N TYR A 363 3.57 -3.96 22.09
CA TYR A 363 3.79 -5.25 21.44
C TYR A 363 4.72 -5.19 20.22
N GLN A 364 5.30 -6.34 19.90
CA GLN A 364 6.06 -6.59 18.68
C GLN A 364 5.25 -7.45 17.70
N PHE A 365 4.98 -6.87 16.53
CA PHE A 365 4.39 -7.55 15.37
C PHE A 365 5.34 -7.38 14.16
N GLY A 366 4.90 -7.82 12.97
CA GLY A 366 5.61 -7.60 11.72
C GLY A 366 5.55 -6.14 11.23
N ASP A 367 4.39 -5.50 11.39
CA ASP A 367 4.20 -4.07 11.17
C ASP A 367 4.46 -3.25 12.44
N VAL A 368 5.19 -2.14 12.32
CA VAL A 368 5.55 -1.27 13.46
C VAL A 368 4.40 -0.38 13.95
N ARG A 369 3.33 -0.25 13.17
CA ARG A 369 2.14 0.55 13.53
C ARG A 369 1.08 -0.26 14.27
N ALA A 370 1.29 -1.55 14.55
CA ALA A 370 0.31 -2.44 15.18
C ALA A 370 -0.31 -1.88 16.47
N ASN A 371 0.48 -1.20 17.31
CA ASN A 371 0.06 -0.59 18.56
C ASN A 371 -0.70 0.75 18.38
N GLN A 372 -0.89 1.24 17.15
CA GLN A 372 -1.40 2.59 16.87
C GLN A 372 -2.76 2.84 17.51
N ASN A 373 -3.66 1.85 17.53
CA ASN A 373 -4.89 1.89 18.30
C ASN A 373 -5.22 0.50 18.90
N PRO A 374 -6.10 0.42 19.93
CA PRO A 374 -6.40 -0.85 20.60
C PRO A 374 -7.07 -1.92 19.71
N GLN A 375 -7.97 -1.54 18.81
CA GLN A 375 -8.70 -2.48 17.94
C GLN A 375 -7.81 -3.04 16.82
N LEU A 376 -6.92 -2.23 16.23
CA LEU A 376 -5.86 -2.71 15.34
C LEU A 376 -5.00 -3.77 16.03
N THR A 377 -4.63 -3.52 17.30
CA THR A 377 -3.83 -4.46 18.11
C THR A 377 -4.57 -5.78 18.38
N VAL A 378 -5.88 -5.72 18.66
CA VAL A 378 -6.73 -6.90 18.84
C VAL A 378 -6.76 -7.76 17.57
N LEU A 379 -7.00 -7.16 16.40
CA LEU A 379 -7.02 -7.90 15.12
C LEU A 379 -5.65 -8.51 14.76
N GLN A 380 -4.54 -7.79 14.96
CA GLN A 380 -3.21 -8.38 14.73
C GLN A 380 -2.90 -9.53 15.70
N THR A 381 -3.39 -9.45 16.95
CA THR A 381 -3.29 -10.56 17.91
C THR A 381 -4.15 -11.77 17.48
N VAL A 382 -5.35 -11.56 16.95
CA VAL A 382 -6.21 -12.62 16.39
C VAL A 382 -5.49 -13.34 15.24
N LEU A 383 -4.88 -12.61 14.31
CA LEU A 383 -4.12 -13.19 13.20
C LEU A 383 -2.86 -13.96 13.67
N LEU A 384 -2.17 -13.47 14.71
CA LEU A 384 -1.04 -14.17 15.33
C LEU A 384 -1.49 -15.46 16.04
N ARG A 385 -2.61 -15.42 16.76
CA ARG A 385 -3.23 -16.59 17.41
C ARG A 385 -3.63 -17.63 16.35
N GLU A 386 -4.20 -17.20 15.22
CA GLU A 386 -4.61 -18.09 14.14
C GLU A 386 -3.42 -18.85 13.55
N HIS A 387 -2.30 -18.16 13.25
CA HIS A 387 -1.06 -18.83 12.83
C HIS A 387 -0.63 -19.92 13.82
N ASN A 388 -0.70 -19.65 15.13
CA ASN A 388 -0.33 -20.61 16.16
C ASN A 388 -1.35 -21.76 16.31
N ARG A 389 -2.64 -21.51 16.03
CA ARG A 389 -3.70 -22.52 15.95
C ARG A 389 -3.45 -23.47 14.78
N LEU A 390 -3.23 -22.92 13.59
CA LEU A 390 -2.87 -23.64 12.36
C LEU A 390 -1.61 -24.49 12.56
N ALA A 391 -0.50 -23.89 12.98
CA ALA A 391 0.77 -24.59 13.20
C ALA A 391 0.63 -25.75 14.20
N SER A 392 -0.10 -25.53 15.31
CA SER A 392 -0.36 -26.57 16.30
C SER A 392 -1.23 -27.71 15.75
N ALA A 393 -2.27 -27.41 14.98
CA ALA A 393 -3.12 -28.42 14.35
C ALA A 393 -2.37 -29.24 13.29
N LEU A 394 -1.58 -28.58 12.43
CA LEU A 394 -0.73 -29.22 11.43
C LEU A 394 0.32 -30.13 12.08
N GLN A 395 0.89 -29.75 13.23
CA GLN A 395 1.84 -30.60 13.98
C GLN A 395 1.21 -31.91 14.48
N HIS A 396 -0.06 -31.88 14.89
CA HIS A 396 -0.79 -33.09 15.30
C HIS A 396 -1.18 -33.98 14.11
N LEU A 397 -1.45 -33.38 12.94
CA LEU A 397 -1.78 -34.10 11.72
C LEU A 397 -0.56 -34.73 11.04
N ASN A 398 0.57 -34.00 11.04
CA ASN A 398 1.83 -34.35 10.39
C ASN A 398 3.02 -34.34 11.39
N PRO A 399 3.14 -35.32 12.30
CA PRO A 399 4.23 -35.37 13.29
C PRO A 399 5.65 -35.53 12.70
N HIS A 400 5.77 -35.72 11.38
CA HIS A 400 7.02 -35.79 10.63
C HIS A 400 7.47 -34.44 10.04
N TRP A 401 6.66 -33.38 10.15
CA TRP A 401 7.05 -32.03 9.72
C TRP A 401 7.94 -31.34 10.76
N ASP A 402 8.95 -30.61 10.29
CA ASP A 402 9.82 -29.78 11.12
C ASP A 402 9.24 -28.36 11.34
N ASP A 403 9.95 -27.53 12.12
CA ASP A 403 9.56 -26.16 12.41
C ASP A 403 9.38 -25.28 11.16
N GLU A 404 10.20 -25.48 10.13
CA GLU A 404 10.14 -24.68 8.91
C GLU A 404 8.93 -25.06 8.06
N ILE A 405 8.65 -26.37 7.91
CA ILE A 405 7.47 -26.83 7.17
C ILE A 405 6.19 -26.39 7.90
N LEU A 406 6.14 -26.54 9.23
CA LEU A 406 4.99 -26.10 10.04
C LEU A 406 4.78 -24.59 9.96
N TYR A 407 5.84 -23.78 10.09
CA TYR A 407 5.76 -22.34 9.98
C TYR A 407 5.28 -21.90 8.60
N GLN A 408 5.84 -22.47 7.52
CA GLN A 408 5.52 -22.04 6.16
C GLN A 408 4.14 -22.51 5.69
N GLU A 409 3.65 -23.70 6.06
CA GLU A 409 2.27 -24.11 5.74
C GLU A 409 1.25 -23.34 6.59
N ALA A 410 1.48 -23.09 7.88
CA ALA A 410 0.61 -22.22 8.68
C ALA A 410 0.57 -20.79 8.13
N ARG A 411 1.73 -20.22 7.74
CA ARG A 411 1.81 -18.92 7.05
C ARG A 411 1.07 -18.92 5.71
N LYS A 412 1.24 -19.96 4.91
CA LYS A 412 0.58 -20.12 3.61
C LYS A 412 -0.95 -20.18 3.77
N ILE A 413 -1.46 -20.91 4.76
CA ILE A 413 -2.90 -20.99 5.05
C ILE A 413 -3.43 -19.64 5.53
N LEU A 414 -2.81 -18.98 6.52
CA LEU A 414 -3.28 -17.67 6.99
C LEU A 414 -3.29 -16.61 5.88
N ILE A 415 -2.30 -16.63 4.98
CA ILE A 415 -2.30 -15.74 3.81
C ILE A 415 -3.48 -16.03 2.88
N ALA A 416 -3.86 -17.30 2.72
CA ALA A 416 -5.00 -17.70 1.89
C ALA A 416 -6.36 -17.34 2.55
N GLU A 417 -6.48 -17.54 3.86
CA GLU A 417 -7.61 -17.07 4.68
C GLU A 417 -7.77 -15.54 4.58
N PHE A 418 -6.68 -14.80 4.77
CA PHE A 418 -6.64 -13.34 4.67
C PHE A 418 -6.99 -12.86 3.26
N GLN A 419 -6.39 -13.44 2.21
CA GLN A 419 -6.75 -13.14 0.82
C GLN A 419 -8.23 -13.48 0.52
N HIS A 420 -8.78 -14.56 1.08
CA HIS A 420 -10.18 -14.90 0.86
C HIS A 420 -11.13 -13.87 1.49
N ILE A 421 -10.96 -13.56 2.77
CA ILE A 421 -11.73 -12.54 3.48
C ILE A 421 -11.65 -11.20 2.73
N ASN A 422 -10.44 -10.78 2.34
CA ASN A 422 -10.23 -9.49 1.67
C ASN A 422 -10.99 -9.38 0.34
N TYR A 423 -11.00 -10.42 -0.51
CA TYR A 423 -11.64 -10.36 -1.82
C TYR A 423 -13.12 -10.76 -1.83
N TYR A 424 -13.56 -11.65 -0.94
CA TYR A 424 -14.92 -12.22 -0.98
C TYR A 424 -15.85 -11.73 0.14
N GLU A 425 -15.33 -11.26 1.29
CA GLU A 425 -16.13 -10.58 2.31
C GLU A 425 -15.96 -9.05 2.27
N TRP A 426 -14.71 -8.55 2.35
CA TRP A 426 -14.44 -7.14 2.62
C TRP A 426 -14.53 -6.21 1.40
N LEU A 427 -13.77 -6.45 0.32
CA LEU A 427 -13.79 -5.57 -0.87
C LEU A 427 -15.19 -5.38 -1.50
N PRO A 428 -16.09 -6.39 -1.55
CA PRO A 428 -17.45 -6.21 -2.06
C PRO A 428 -18.28 -5.16 -1.32
N ILE A 429 -17.96 -4.84 -0.07
CA ILE A 429 -18.57 -3.75 0.71
C ILE A 429 -18.26 -2.39 0.07
N PHE A 430 -16.97 -2.12 -0.13
CA PHE A 430 -16.48 -0.79 -0.48
C PHE A 430 -16.59 -0.49 -1.98
N ILE A 431 -16.41 -1.50 -2.85
CA ILE A 431 -16.41 -1.32 -4.32
C ILE A 431 -17.47 -2.15 -5.07
N GLY A 432 -18.31 -2.91 -4.36
CA GLY A 432 -19.51 -3.54 -4.91
C GLY A 432 -19.28 -4.84 -5.69
N THR A 433 -20.00 -5.91 -5.33
CA THR A 433 -19.87 -7.27 -5.90
C THR A 433 -19.94 -7.31 -7.43
N ASN A 434 -20.78 -6.47 -8.05
CA ASN A 434 -20.93 -6.40 -9.52
C ASN A 434 -19.66 -5.87 -10.20
N ASN A 435 -19.01 -4.87 -9.61
CA ASN A 435 -17.75 -4.33 -10.14
C ASN A 435 -16.62 -5.34 -9.91
N MET A 436 -16.54 -5.93 -8.72
CA MET A 436 -15.60 -7.01 -8.39
C MET A 436 -15.64 -8.14 -9.42
N ALA A 437 -16.83 -8.62 -9.79
CA ALA A 437 -16.99 -9.65 -10.81
C ALA A 437 -16.62 -9.14 -12.23
N LYS A 438 -17.08 -7.94 -12.60
CA LYS A 438 -16.80 -7.33 -13.93
C LYS A 438 -15.30 -7.07 -14.17
N TYR A 439 -14.54 -6.72 -13.13
CA TYR A 439 -13.10 -6.43 -13.22
C TYR A 439 -12.20 -7.66 -13.08
N GLY A 440 -12.76 -8.84 -12.80
CA GLY A 440 -12.00 -10.08 -12.57
C GLY A 440 -11.31 -10.15 -11.21
N LEU A 441 -11.94 -9.62 -10.16
CA LEU A 441 -11.43 -9.67 -8.77
C LEU A 441 -11.99 -10.87 -7.98
N ILE A 442 -13.20 -11.30 -8.32
CA ILE A 442 -13.86 -12.51 -7.78
C ILE A 442 -14.50 -13.31 -8.91
N TYR A 443 -14.65 -14.61 -8.67
CA TYR A 443 -15.25 -15.56 -9.61
C TYR A 443 -16.42 -16.30 -8.96
N PRO A 444 -17.62 -15.69 -8.90
CA PRO A 444 -18.76 -16.25 -8.16
C PRO A 444 -19.13 -17.66 -8.63
N GLY A 445 -19.19 -18.61 -7.70
CA GLY A 445 -19.50 -20.02 -7.99
C GLY A 445 -18.32 -20.86 -8.50
N ALA A 446 -17.09 -20.34 -8.50
CA ALA A 446 -15.90 -21.13 -8.80
C ALA A 446 -15.71 -22.30 -7.80
N LYS A 447 -15.47 -23.51 -8.34
CA LYS A 447 -15.25 -24.75 -7.55
C LYS A 447 -13.87 -25.40 -7.75
N SER A 448 -13.02 -24.73 -8.51
CA SER A 448 -11.68 -25.17 -8.92
C SER A 448 -10.74 -23.95 -8.89
N TYR A 449 -9.55 -24.08 -9.44
CA TYR A 449 -8.56 -23.02 -9.55
C TYR A 449 -9.01 -21.83 -10.41
N ILE A 450 -8.43 -20.67 -10.16
CA ILE A 450 -8.42 -19.52 -11.05
C ILE A 450 -6.96 -19.21 -11.40
N ASP A 451 -6.58 -19.41 -12.67
CA ASP A 451 -5.24 -19.09 -13.18
C ASP A 451 -5.29 -17.82 -14.04
N ASP A 452 -5.43 -16.68 -13.37
CA ASP A 452 -5.52 -15.34 -13.95
C ASP A 452 -4.20 -14.53 -13.91
N TYR A 453 -3.14 -15.09 -13.32
CA TYR A 453 -1.81 -14.49 -13.15
C TYR A 453 -1.15 -14.01 -14.45
N LYS A 454 -0.51 -12.84 -14.38
CA LYS A 454 0.12 -12.14 -15.51
C LYS A 454 1.48 -11.57 -15.09
N GLU A 455 2.56 -12.21 -15.54
CA GLU A 455 3.95 -11.84 -15.22
C GLU A 455 4.39 -10.43 -15.69
N ASP A 456 3.60 -9.78 -16.54
CA ASP A 456 3.85 -8.43 -17.06
C ASP A 456 3.04 -7.32 -16.36
N VAL A 457 2.36 -7.63 -15.24
CA VAL A 457 1.64 -6.65 -14.41
C VAL A 457 2.51 -6.25 -13.23
N ASP A 458 2.92 -4.97 -13.14
CA ASP A 458 3.60 -4.42 -11.96
C ASP A 458 2.61 -4.44 -10.76
N PRO A 459 2.90 -5.20 -9.69
CA PRO A 459 2.04 -5.33 -8.51
C PRO A 459 2.16 -4.14 -7.54
N SER A 460 3.12 -3.22 -7.77
CA SER A 460 3.46 -2.16 -6.84
C SER A 460 2.26 -1.28 -6.51
N VAL A 461 2.11 -0.92 -5.23
CA VAL A 461 0.95 -0.15 -4.77
C VAL A 461 0.93 1.23 -5.43
N ILE A 462 -0.22 1.58 -5.99
CA ILE A 462 -0.49 2.83 -6.69
C ILE A 462 -0.45 3.99 -5.68
N GLN A 463 0.32 5.01 -6.00
CA GLN A 463 0.51 6.19 -5.16
C GLN A 463 -0.82 6.89 -4.84
N GLY A 464 -1.66 7.13 -5.86
CA GLY A 464 -3.00 7.72 -5.69
C GLY A 464 -4.00 6.84 -4.93
N HIS A 465 -3.78 5.51 -4.90
CA HIS A 465 -4.55 4.61 -4.05
C HIS A 465 -4.18 4.81 -2.57
N ALA A 466 -2.92 4.55 -2.19
CA ALA A 466 -2.48 4.58 -0.80
C ALA A 466 -2.39 5.99 -0.18
N THR A 467 -2.37 7.03 -1.00
CA THR A 467 -2.25 8.44 -0.56
C THR A 467 -3.59 9.18 -0.58
N ALA A 468 -4.57 8.75 -1.39
CA ALA A 468 -5.88 9.40 -1.48
C ALA A 468 -7.04 8.39 -1.37
N GLY A 469 -7.24 7.52 -2.37
CA GLY A 469 -8.47 6.72 -2.48
C GLY A 469 -8.75 5.83 -1.28
N PHE A 470 -7.73 5.16 -0.74
CA PHE A 470 -7.86 4.30 0.43
C PHE A 470 -7.87 5.06 1.77
N ARG A 471 -7.50 6.35 1.76
CA ARG A 471 -7.56 7.23 2.94
C ARG A 471 -8.91 7.91 3.12
N TYR A 472 -9.80 7.81 2.12
CA TYR A 472 -11.18 8.27 2.25
C TYR A 472 -11.89 7.59 3.43
N PHE A 473 -11.63 6.29 3.63
CA PHE A 473 -12.20 5.49 4.72
C PHE A 473 -11.76 5.90 6.14
N HIS A 474 -10.89 6.91 6.28
CA HIS A 474 -10.68 7.59 7.56
C HIS A 474 -11.95 8.32 8.06
N SER A 475 -12.95 8.61 7.20
CA SER A 475 -14.25 9.15 7.65
C SER A 475 -15.02 8.17 8.54
N ALA A 476 -14.95 6.86 8.25
CA ALA A 476 -15.62 5.81 8.99
C ALA A 476 -15.09 5.56 10.41
N ILE A 477 -14.06 6.29 10.86
CA ILE A 477 -13.43 6.12 12.17
C ILE A 477 -14.35 6.63 13.28
N GLN A 478 -14.86 5.70 14.09
CA GLN A 478 -15.57 6.00 15.33
C GLN A 478 -14.65 6.66 16.36
N GLY A 479 -15.10 7.79 16.93
CA GLY A 479 -14.38 8.50 17.99
C GLY A 479 -14.40 7.80 19.36
N LYS A 480 -15.26 6.78 19.53
CA LYS A 480 -15.38 5.96 20.75
C LYS A 480 -15.31 4.48 20.39
N LEU A 481 -14.66 3.69 21.22
CA LEU A 481 -14.57 2.24 21.07
C LEU A 481 -15.38 1.61 22.21
N GLU A 482 -16.52 1.00 21.91
CA GLU A 482 -17.38 0.40 22.93
C GLU A 482 -16.79 -0.90 23.49
N LEU A 483 -16.97 -1.09 24.79
CA LEU A 483 -16.67 -2.33 25.50
C LEU A 483 -17.97 -3.14 25.58
N ILE A 484 -18.09 -4.10 24.68
CA ILE A 484 -19.31 -4.90 24.48
C ILE A 484 -19.18 -6.24 25.19
N ALA A 485 -20.07 -6.51 26.15
CA ALA A 485 -20.17 -7.81 26.83
C ALA A 485 -20.72 -8.91 25.90
N GLU A 486 -20.63 -10.17 26.31
CA GLU A 486 -21.05 -11.31 25.48
C GLU A 486 -22.54 -11.28 25.08
N ASP A 487 -23.41 -10.77 25.97
CA ASP A 487 -24.84 -10.53 25.71
C ASP A 487 -25.11 -9.32 24.77
N ARG A 488 -24.05 -8.77 24.19
CA ARG A 488 -24.00 -7.61 23.29
C ARG A 488 -24.50 -6.30 23.89
N ARG A 489 -24.47 -6.16 25.22
CA ARG A 489 -24.63 -4.86 25.90
C ARG A 489 -23.30 -4.12 26.00
N SER A 490 -23.31 -2.85 25.61
CA SER A 490 -22.25 -1.89 25.98
C SER A 490 -22.31 -1.61 27.48
N TYR A 491 -21.18 -1.76 28.17
CA TYR A 491 -21.05 -1.42 29.61
C TYR A 491 -20.08 -0.25 29.86
N GLY A 492 -19.44 0.26 28.82
CA GLY A 492 -18.50 1.38 28.86
C GLY A 492 -17.89 1.62 27.47
N ALA A 493 -17.17 2.73 27.31
CA ALA A 493 -16.49 3.04 26.05
C ALA A 493 -15.16 3.76 26.30
N LEU A 494 -14.18 3.50 25.43
CA LEU A 494 -12.90 4.18 25.39
C LEU A 494 -12.99 5.38 24.44
N ARG A 495 -12.43 6.53 24.83
CA ARG A 495 -12.24 7.68 23.92
C ARG A 495 -11.01 7.45 23.06
N LEU A 496 -11.14 7.36 21.74
CA LEU A 496 -10.05 6.94 20.85
C LEU A 496 -8.76 7.75 21.06
N SER A 497 -8.87 9.08 21.22
CA SER A 497 -7.71 9.96 21.37
C SER A 497 -6.92 9.84 22.68
N ASP A 498 -7.38 9.07 23.67
CA ASP A 498 -6.61 8.75 24.90
C ASP A 498 -5.78 7.45 24.77
N TYR A 499 -6.05 6.61 23.77
CA TYR A 499 -5.47 5.26 23.62
C TYR A 499 -4.63 5.05 22.36
N PHE A 500 -4.43 6.08 21.52
CA PHE A 500 -3.45 6.00 20.44
C PHE A 500 -2.06 5.64 20.99
N ASN A 501 -1.38 4.67 20.37
CA ASN A 501 -0.06 4.15 20.77
C ASN A 501 0.00 3.61 22.23
N ARG A 502 -1.12 3.34 22.89
CA ARG A 502 -1.18 2.90 24.31
C ARG A 502 -2.05 1.65 24.48
N PRO A 503 -1.57 0.47 24.06
CA PRO A 503 -2.37 -0.76 24.01
C PRO A 503 -2.65 -1.40 25.38
N GLY A 504 -2.05 -0.90 26.48
CA GLY A 504 -2.20 -1.45 27.84
C GLY A 504 -3.63 -1.47 28.43
N VAL A 505 -4.64 -0.98 27.70
CA VAL A 505 -6.06 -1.17 28.02
C VAL A 505 -6.56 -2.58 27.69
N ILE A 506 -5.91 -3.28 26.76
CA ILE A 506 -6.31 -4.59 26.23
C ILE A 506 -6.14 -5.70 27.29
N GLU A 507 -5.09 -5.63 28.11
CA GLU A 507 -4.78 -6.62 29.16
C GLU A 507 -5.65 -6.45 30.43
N GLN A 508 -6.58 -5.49 30.44
CA GLN A 508 -7.40 -5.17 31.61
C GLN A 508 -8.69 -5.99 31.61
N GLY A 509 -8.73 -7.04 32.43
CA GLY A 509 -9.90 -7.91 32.57
C GLY A 509 -10.22 -8.64 31.27
N ASP A 510 -11.40 -8.35 30.70
CA ASP A 510 -11.85 -8.93 29.43
C ASP A 510 -11.81 -7.97 28.24
N ASN A 511 -11.08 -6.84 28.36
CA ASN A 511 -11.08 -5.79 27.33
C ASN A 511 -10.62 -6.25 25.94
N PHE A 512 -9.78 -7.28 25.82
CA PHE A 512 -9.45 -7.91 24.53
C PHE A 512 -10.71 -8.41 23.81
N ASP A 513 -11.54 -9.23 24.46
CA ASP A 513 -12.77 -9.76 23.87
C ASP A 513 -13.90 -8.72 23.83
N ASN A 514 -13.93 -7.75 24.77
CA ASN A 514 -14.92 -6.67 24.74
C ASN A 514 -14.69 -5.68 23.59
N LEU A 515 -13.42 -5.40 23.25
CA LEU A 515 -13.06 -4.65 22.03
C LEU A 515 -13.24 -5.51 20.77
N GLY A 516 -12.96 -6.82 20.86
CA GLY A 516 -13.25 -7.79 19.82
C GLY A 516 -14.74 -7.84 19.46
N ARG A 517 -15.62 -7.92 20.46
CA ARG A 517 -17.08 -7.81 20.29
C ARG A 517 -17.51 -6.41 19.86
N GLY A 518 -16.83 -5.36 20.36
CA GLY A 518 -17.00 -3.98 19.89
C GLY A 518 -16.85 -3.87 18.37
N LEU A 519 -15.75 -4.40 17.83
CA LEU A 519 -15.51 -4.47 16.38
C LEU A 519 -16.66 -5.13 15.61
N GLN A 520 -17.21 -6.24 16.12
CA GLN A 520 -18.28 -6.99 15.42
C GLN A 520 -19.71 -6.51 15.74
N THR A 521 -19.91 -5.50 16.60
CA THR A 521 -21.26 -5.12 17.10
C THR A 521 -21.53 -3.63 17.00
N GLN A 522 -20.54 -2.78 17.30
CA GLN A 522 -20.63 -1.34 17.12
C GLN A 522 -20.64 -1.02 15.61
N PRO A 523 -21.48 -0.09 15.11
CA PRO A 523 -21.37 0.39 13.74
C PRO A 523 -20.09 1.22 13.54
N GLN A 524 -19.60 1.31 12.30
CA GLN A 524 -18.64 2.34 11.91
C GLN A 524 -19.33 3.73 11.84
N GLU A 525 -18.59 4.82 11.65
CA GLU A 525 -19.21 6.04 11.09
C GLU A 525 -19.47 5.82 9.59
N THR A 526 -20.44 6.52 9.01
CA THR A 526 -20.74 6.44 7.58
C THR A 526 -19.52 6.90 6.76
N VAL A 527 -19.22 6.21 5.65
CA VAL A 527 -18.16 6.63 4.71
C VAL A 527 -18.65 7.84 3.91
N ASP A 528 -18.49 9.04 4.44
CA ASP A 528 -18.97 10.28 3.80
C ASP A 528 -17.94 11.43 3.97
N PRO A 529 -18.28 12.71 3.67
CA PRO A 529 -17.38 13.85 3.91
C PRO A 529 -17.13 14.22 5.38
N PHE A 530 -17.70 13.54 6.38
CA PHE A 530 -17.55 13.92 7.79
C PHE A 530 -16.43 13.13 8.48
N PHE A 531 -15.75 13.79 9.42
CA PHE A 531 -14.54 13.25 10.06
C PHE A 531 -14.51 13.64 11.55
N THR A 532 -14.48 12.65 12.44
CA THR A 532 -14.57 12.91 13.87
C THR A 532 -13.40 13.76 14.41
N SER A 533 -13.70 14.69 15.33
CA SER A 533 -12.71 15.51 16.04
C SER A 533 -11.64 14.68 16.76
N GLU A 534 -11.94 13.42 17.09
CA GLU A 534 -10.97 12.46 17.65
C GLU A 534 -9.76 12.20 16.73
N ILE A 535 -9.90 12.43 15.41
CA ILE A 535 -8.82 12.38 14.42
C ILE A 535 -8.50 13.72 13.73
N THR A 536 -9.41 14.69 13.69
CA THR A 536 -9.14 16.02 13.08
C THR A 536 -8.64 17.07 14.07
N ASP A 537 -8.90 16.93 15.37
CA ASP A 537 -8.42 17.86 16.41
C ASP A 537 -7.60 17.18 17.52
N PHE A 538 -7.79 15.88 17.74
CA PHE A 538 -7.22 15.16 18.89
C PHE A 538 -6.27 13.99 18.55
N LEU A 539 -5.90 13.79 17.27
CA LEU A 539 -4.99 12.71 16.86
C LEU A 539 -3.65 12.79 17.61
N PHE A 540 -3.24 11.69 18.25
CA PHE A 540 -2.02 11.61 19.05
C PHE A 540 -1.87 12.75 20.10
N ARG A 541 -2.97 13.23 20.69
CA ARG A 541 -2.90 14.30 21.73
C ARG A 541 -2.16 13.87 22.99
N ASN A 542 -2.15 12.58 23.32
CA ASN A 542 -1.37 11.99 24.41
C ASN A 542 -1.54 12.77 25.73
N GLY A 543 -2.79 12.98 26.15
CA GLY A 543 -3.17 13.73 27.36
C GLY A 543 -3.17 15.26 27.23
N LYS A 544 -2.67 15.84 26.13
CA LYS A 544 -2.74 17.30 25.86
C LYS A 544 -4.18 17.73 25.52
N PRO A 545 -4.51 19.04 25.62
CA PRO A 545 -5.83 19.55 25.25
C PRO A 545 -6.14 19.54 23.75
N PHE A 546 -5.15 19.33 22.88
CA PHE A 546 -5.29 19.19 21.42
C PHE A 546 -4.20 18.22 20.89
N GLY A 547 -4.39 17.71 19.67
CA GLY A 547 -3.49 16.76 19.01
C GLY A 547 -3.00 17.26 17.65
N ARG A 548 -3.30 16.50 16.60
CA ARG A 548 -3.06 16.81 15.18
C ARG A 548 -4.35 16.56 14.39
N ASP A 549 -4.35 17.02 13.15
CA ASP A 549 -5.41 16.81 12.17
C ASP A 549 -5.01 15.76 11.13
N LEU A 550 -5.59 14.56 11.19
CA LEU A 550 -5.35 13.48 10.22
C LEU A 550 -5.76 13.87 8.80
N ARG A 551 -6.89 14.57 8.65
CA ARG A 551 -7.43 14.94 7.35
C ARG A 551 -6.57 16.00 6.67
N ALA A 552 -6.09 16.99 7.43
CA ALA A 552 -5.08 17.93 6.94
C ALA A 552 -3.74 17.24 6.63
N ILE A 553 -3.33 16.23 7.41
CA ILE A 553 -2.15 15.40 7.13
C ILE A 553 -2.31 14.63 5.82
N ASP A 554 -3.48 14.08 5.51
CA ASP A 554 -3.73 13.36 4.27
C ASP A 554 -3.68 14.29 3.05
N ILE A 555 -4.31 15.47 3.13
CA ILE A 555 -4.23 16.49 2.07
C ILE A 555 -2.77 16.94 1.87
N GLN A 556 -2.05 17.21 2.96
CA GLN A 556 -0.63 17.58 2.91
C GLN A 556 0.24 16.44 2.35
N ARG A 557 -0.11 15.16 2.62
CA ARG A 557 0.60 13.98 2.11
C ARG A 557 0.33 13.75 0.62
N GLY A 558 -0.86 14.07 0.13
CA GLY A 558 -1.15 14.10 -1.31
C GLY A 558 -0.24 15.08 -2.06
N ARG A 559 -0.09 16.30 -1.53
CA ARG A 559 0.83 17.32 -2.06
C ARG A 559 2.30 16.95 -1.92
N ASP A 560 2.68 16.36 -0.80
CA ASP A 560 4.03 15.85 -0.53
C ASP A 560 4.46 14.76 -1.52
N HIS A 561 3.52 13.88 -1.90
CA HIS A 561 3.71 12.83 -2.89
C HIS A 561 3.56 13.33 -4.34
N GLY A 562 3.34 14.63 -4.56
CA GLY A 562 3.18 15.20 -5.90
C GLY A 562 1.96 14.65 -6.67
N LEU A 563 0.88 14.23 -5.99
CA LEU A 563 -0.35 13.79 -6.67
C LEU A 563 -0.89 14.90 -7.58
N ALA A 564 -1.27 14.55 -8.81
CA ALA A 564 -2.00 15.46 -9.69
C ALA A 564 -3.37 15.85 -9.14
N SER A 565 -3.94 16.92 -9.72
CA SER A 565 -5.27 17.42 -9.37
C SER A 565 -6.37 16.35 -9.46
N TYR A 566 -7.43 16.54 -8.68
CA TYR A 566 -8.69 15.80 -8.83
C TYR A 566 -9.22 15.89 -10.27
N ASN A 567 -9.04 17.03 -10.95
CA ASN A 567 -9.53 17.24 -12.31
C ASN A 567 -8.81 16.38 -13.35
N ASP A 568 -7.50 16.13 -13.14
CA ASP A 568 -6.71 15.22 -13.97
C ASP A 568 -7.02 13.75 -13.65
N TYR A 569 -7.18 13.41 -12.37
CA TYR A 569 -7.51 12.06 -11.95
C TYR A 569 -8.92 11.61 -12.34
N ARG A 570 -9.95 12.48 -12.24
CA ARG A 570 -11.30 12.16 -12.76
C ARG A 570 -11.25 11.92 -14.28
N HIS A 571 -10.45 12.71 -15.00
CA HIS A 571 -10.28 12.55 -16.43
C HIS A 571 -9.52 11.25 -16.81
N PHE A 572 -8.45 10.93 -16.08
CA PHE A 572 -7.73 9.65 -16.18
C PHE A 572 -8.65 8.45 -15.90
N CYS A 573 -9.63 8.60 -15.01
CA CYS A 573 -10.68 7.61 -14.74
C CYS A 573 -11.87 7.65 -15.72
N GLY A 574 -11.78 8.41 -16.82
CA GLY A 574 -12.76 8.42 -17.90
C GLY A 574 -13.92 9.41 -17.73
N LEU A 575 -13.93 10.24 -16.69
CA LEU A 575 -14.92 11.30 -16.51
C LEU A 575 -14.59 12.54 -17.38
N PRO A 576 -15.55 13.44 -17.63
CA PRO A 576 -15.27 14.73 -18.25
C PRO A 576 -14.27 15.54 -17.41
N LYS A 577 -13.26 16.14 -18.06
CA LYS A 577 -12.42 17.14 -17.38
C LYS A 577 -13.23 18.42 -17.21
N ALA A 578 -13.30 18.94 -15.99
CA ALA A 578 -14.00 20.18 -15.66
C ALA A 578 -13.27 21.41 -16.22
N THR A 579 -14.03 22.44 -16.58
CA THR A 579 -13.54 23.76 -17.02
C THR A 579 -13.87 24.88 -16.04
N LYS A 580 -14.83 24.63 -15.14
CA LYS A 580 -15.32 25.51 -14.06
C LYS A 580 -15.88 24.63 -12.94
N PHE A 581 -15.97 25.15 -11.72
CA PHE A 581 -16.40 24.37 -10.56
C PHE A 581 -17.78 23.71 -10.70
N GLN A 582 -18.70 24.30 -11.46
CA GLN A 582 -20.02 23.72 -11.70
C GLN A 582 -20.00 22.44 -12.56
N ASP A 583 -18.90 22.15 -13.27
CA ASP A 583 -18.74 20.91 -14.05
C ASP A 583 -18.40 19.69 -13.15
N PHE A 584 -18.18 19.91 -11.84
CA PHE A 584 -18.16 18.84 -10.83
C PHE A 584 -19.56 18.45 -10.35
N GLY A 585 -20.62 19.11 -10.83
CA GLY A 585 -22.01 18.82 -10.47
C GLY A 585 -22.56 17.50 -11.01
N ASP A 586 -21.71 16.65 -11.58
CA ASP A 586 -22.00 15.26 -11.93
C ASP A 586 -21.93 14.32 -10.72
N TYR A 587 -21.07 14.61 -9.73
CA TYR A 587 -20.93 13.82 -8.50
C TYR A 587 -20.78 14.65 -7.21
N ILE A 588 -20.42 15.94 -7.26
CA ILE A 588 -20.22 16.77 -6.06
C ILE A 588 -21.46 17.64 -5.82
N SER A 589 -21.87 17.77 -4.55
CA SER A 589 -23.04 18.58 -4.18
C SER A 589 -22.84 20.09 -4.46
N PRO A 590 -23.90 20.85 -4.79
CA PRO A 590 -23.77 22.30 -5.06
C PRO A 590 -23.13 23.09 -3.92
N GLU A 591 -23.41 22.73 -2.66
CA GLU A 591 -22.82 23.34 -1.47
C GLU A 591 -21.30 23.11 -1.39
N ASN A 592 -20.85 21.88 -1.68
CA ASN A 592 -19.42 21.58 -1.67
C ASN A 592 -18.70 22.15 -2.90
N ILE A 593 -19.40 22.32 -4.04
CA ILE A 593 -18.92 23.07 -5.20
C ILE A 593 -18.72 24.55 -4.86
N GLU A 594 -19.65 25.17 -4.12
CA GLU A 594 -19.50 26.56 -3.65
C GLU A 594 -18.28 26.69 -2.73
N LYS A 595 -18.16 25.84 -1.70
CA LYS A 595 -16.99 25.79 -0.81
C LYS A 595 -15.67 25.58 -1.56
N LEU A 596 -15.63 24.67 -2.54
CA LEU A 596 -14.44 24.45 -3.39
C LEU A 596 -14.07 25.72 -4.16
N SER A 597 -15.06 26.43 -4.73
CA SER A 597 -14.83 27.69 -5.48
C SER A 597 -14.41 28.88 -4.62
N LEU A 598 -14.60 28.80 -3.30
CA LEU A 598 -14.11 29.78 -2.32
C LEU A 598 -12.70 29.44 -1.79
N LEU A 599 -12.30 28.17 -1.84
CA LEU A 599 -11.00 27.69 -1.35
C LEU A 599 -9.91 27.62 -2.44
N TYR A 600 -10.27 27.24 -3.65
CA TYR A 600 -9.34 26.97 -4.76
C TYR A 600 -9.53 27.98 -5.90
N ALA A 601 -8.44 28.39 -6.56
CA ALA A 601 -8.52 29.38 -7.64
C ALA A 601 -8.94 28.76 -9.00
N SER A 602 -8.69 27.47 -9.19
CA SER A 602 -9.11 26.69 -10.36
C SER A 602 -9.64 25.31 -9.97
N VAL A 603 -10.41 24.69 -10.87
CA VAL A 603 -10.74 23.26 -10.81
C VAL A 603 -9.49 22.38 -10.87
N ASP A 604 -8.44 22.83 -11.57
CA ASP A 604 -7.14 22.16 -11.66
C ASP A 604 -6.25 22.33 -10.41
N ASP A 605 -6.69 23.12 -9.42
CA ASP A 605 -5.99 23.26 -8.13
C ASP A 605 -6.50 22.27 -7.06
N VAL A 606 -7.66 21.63 -7.29
CA VAL A 606 -8.31 20.79 -6.27
C VAL A 606 -7.53 19.50 -6.04
N ASP A 607 -7.09 19.26 -4.80
CA ASP A 607 -6.35 18.05 -4.42
C ASP A 607 -7.19 16.78 -4.68
N LEU A 608 -6.60 15.71 -5.23
CA LEU A 608 -7.28 14.40 -5.40
C LEU A 608 -7.92 13.91 -4.09
N VAL A 609 -7.18 14.04 -2.97
CA VAL A 609 -7.63 13.68 -1.62
C VAL A 609 -8.96 14.37 -1.27
N VAL A 610 -9.13 15.62 -1.71
CA VAL A 610 -10.29 16.46 -1.40
C VAL A 610 -11.43 16.14 -2.36
N GLY A 611 -11.23 16.32 -3.67
CA GLY A 611 -12.30 16.18 -4.66
C GLY A 611 -12.92 14.79 -4.69
N GLY A 612 -12.11 13.72 -4.65
CA GLY A 612 -12.60 12.35 -4.64
C GLY A 612 -13.34 11.94 -3.36
N SER A 613 -13.13 12.65 -2.23
CA SER A 613 -13.88 12.43 -0.98
C SER A 613 -15.22 13.19 -0.93
N LEU A 614 -15.50 14.02 -1.94
CA LEU A 614 -16.71 14.83 -2.06
C LEU A 614 -17.65 14.30 -3.18
N GLU A 615 -17.23 13.27 -3.91
CA GLU A 615 -18.05 12.56 -4.88
C GLU A 615 -19.11 11.70 -4.16
N SER A 616 -20.37 11.82 -4.59
CA SER A 616 -21.43 10.87 -4.25
C SER A 616 -21.03 9.45 -4.68
N HIS A 617 -21.33 8.47 -3.83
CA HIS A 617 -21.02 7.06 -4.12
C HIS A 617 -21.68 6.56 -5.40
N VAL A 618 -21.04 5.57 -6.02
CA VAL A 618 -21.65 4.76 -7.07
C VAL A 618 -22.64 3.78 -6.44
N ASP A 619 -23.73 3.43 -7.14
CA ASP A 619 -24.73 2.46 -6.67
C ASP A 619 -24.08 1.19 -6.11
N LYS A 620 -24.29 0.94 -4.80
CA LYS A 620 -23.77 -0.22 -4.05
C LYS A 620 -22.24 -0.26 -3.93
N THR A 621 -21.61 0.89 -3.82
CA THR A 621 -20.24 1.08 -3.33
C THR A 621 -20.26 2.03 -2.12
N LEU A 622 -19.13 2.22 -1.46
CA LEU A 622 -18.90 3.27 -0.47
C LEU A 622 -17.89 4.31 -1.00
N VAL A 623 -17.82 4.50 -2.32
CA VAL A 623 -16.85 5.38 -2.99
C VAL A 623 -17.42 6.02 -4.25
N GLY A 624 -17.02 7.26 -4.50
CA GLY A 624 -17.24 7.93 -5.79
C GLY A 624 -16.48 7.27 -6.96
N PRO A 625 -16.84 7.57 -8.21
CA PRO A 625 -16.28 6.96 -9.41
C PRO A 625 -14.75 7.09 -9.54
N THR A 626 -14.15 8.20 -9.11
CA THR A 626 -12.69 8.43 -9.23
C THR A 626 -11.92 7.52 -8.27
N PHE A 627 -12.41 7.35 -7.03
CA PHE A 627 -11.80 6.40 -6.09
C PHE A 627 -12.13 4.94 -6.42
N LEU A 628 -13.34 4.64 -6.91
CA LEU A 628 -13.71 3.32 -7.42
C LEU A 628 -12.73 2.83 -8.50
N CYS A 629 -12.44 3.69 -9.47
CA CYS A 629 -11.46 3.47 -10.54
C CYS A 629 -10.06 3.09 -10.01
N LEU A 630 -9.51 3.87 -9.07
CA LEU A 630 -8.17 3.63 -8.52
C LEU A 630 -8.09 2.36 -7.65
N ILE A 631 -9.15 2.07 -6.88
CA ILE A 631 -9.22 0.89 -6.01
C ILE A 631 -9.39 -0.39 -6.83
N LEU A 632 -10.25 -0.39 -7.85
CA LEU A 632 -10.44 -1.53 -8.76
C LEU A 632 -9.16 -1.93 -9.51
N GLU A 633 -8.35 -0.97 -9.94
CA GLU A 633 -7.05 -1.26 -10.59
C GLU A 633 -6.01 -1.76 -9.58
N GLN A 634 -5.97 -1.22 -8.35
CA GLN A 634 -5.07 -1.71 -7.31
C GLN A 634 -5.30 -3.19 -7.00
N PHE A 635 -6.51 -3.57 -6.62
CA PHE A 635 -6.78 -4.95 -6.20
C PHE A 635 -6.71 -5.93 -7.37
N TYR A 636 -6.90 -5.47 -8.61
CA TYR A 636 -6.55 -6.29 -9.77
C TYR A 636 -5.04 -6.57 -9.84
N ARG A 637 -4.18 -5.54 -9.69
CA ARG A 637 -2.72 -5.70 -9.72
C ARG A 637 -2.22 -6.60 -8.59
N THR A 638 -2.74 -6.40 -7.38
CA THR A 638 -2.43 -7.23 -6.22
C THR A 638 -2.88 -8.69 -6.38
N ARG A 639 -3.99 -8.96 -7.11
CA ARG A 639 -4.43 -10.31 -7.46
C ARG A 639 -3.58 -10.92 -8.59
N VAL A 640 -3.64 -10.36 -9.80
CA VAL A 640 -3.05 -11.01 -10.99
C VAL A 640 -1.55 -10.84 -11.12
N GLY A 641 -0.93 -9.91 -10.38
CA GLY A 641 0.53 -9.79 -10.30
C GLY A 641 1.16 -10.78 -9.31
N ASP A 642 0.37 -11.45 -8.47
CA ASP A 642 0.86 -12.36 -7.42
C ASP A 642 0.92 -13.82 -7.92
N ARG A 643 2.13 -14.35 -8.11
CA ARG A 643 2.36 -15.73 -8.55
C ARG A 643 1.81 -16.75 -7.56
N TYR A 644 1.65 -16.38 -6.29
CA TYR A 644 1.21 -17.22 -5.19
C TYR A 644 -0.24 -16.96 -4.73
N PHE A 645 -1.04 -16.18 -5.48
CA PHE A 645 -2.43 -15.87 -5.10
C PHE A 645 -3.22 -17.15 -4.86
N TYR A 646 -4.00 -17.21 -3.77
CA TYR A 646 -4.41 -18.50 -3.19
C TYR A 646 -5.29 -19.39 -4.08
N GLU A 647 -6.05 -18.81 -5.03
CA GLU A 647 -6.91 -19.57 -5.95
C GLU A 647 -6.15 -20.27 -7.09
N ARG A 648 -4.83 -20.04 -7.22
CA ARG A 648 -4.04 -20.56 -8.34
C ARG A 648 -3.74 -22.05 -8.28
N SER A 649 -3.61 -22.67 -9.45
CA SER A 649 -3.15 -24.06 -9.58
C SER A 649 -1.63 -24.16 -9.54
N ALA A 650 -1.11 -25.39 -9.65
CA ALA A 650 0.31 -25.69 -9.74
C ALA A 650 0.93 -25.42 -11.14
N HIS A 651 0.15 -24.97 -12.12
CA HIS A 651 0.66 -24.61 -13.44
C HIS A 651 1.66 -23.44 -13.36
N GLN A 652 2.52 -23.31 -14.38
CA GLN A 652 3.58 -22.29 -14.45
C GLN A 652 4.58 -22.29 -13.26
N GLY A 653 4.77 -23.44 -12.60
CA GLY A 653 5.78 -23.59 -11.54
C GLY A 653 5.34 -23.06 -10.17
N ASN A 654 4.04 -22.86 -9.94
CA ASN A 654 3.51 -22.58 -8.61
C ASN A 654 3.46 -23.85 -7.74
N HIS A 655 4.62 -24.34 -7.29
CA HIS A 655 4.68 -25.47 -6.34
C HIS A 655 4.00 -25.16 -4.99
N GLY A 656 3.67 -23.89 -4.72
CA GLY A 656 2.91 -23.42 -3.57
C GLY A 656 1.40 -23.46 -3.71
N ALA A 657 0.84 -24.07 -4.77
CA ALA A 657 -0.60 -24.26 -4.88
C ALA A 657 -1.19 -25.06 -3.69
N PHE A 658 -2.50 -24.92 -3.51
CA PHE A 658 -3.32 -25.84 -2.71
C PHE A 658 -3.91 -26.93 -3.61
N THR A 659 -4.44 -28.01 -3.05
CA THR A 659 -5.30 -28.94 -3.82
C THR A 659 -6.69 -28.33 -4.04
N PRO A 660 -7.54 -28.85 -4.95
CA PRO A 660 -8.90 -28.33 -5.14
C PRO A 660 -9.76 -28.48 -3.87
N GLU A 661 -9.50 -29.51 -3.07
CA GLU A 661 -10.21 -29.79 -1.82
C GLU A 661 -9.77 -28.80 -0.73
N GLN A 662 -8.46 -28.62 -0.54
CA GLN A 662 -7.88 -27.59 0.35
C GLN A 662 -8.38 -26.18 0.00
N LEU A 663 -8.43 -25.83 -1.30
CA LEU A 663 -8.93 -24.53 -1.77
C LEU A 663 -10.43 -24.35 -1.47
N ASN A 664 -11.22 -25.42 -1.52
CA ASN A 664 -12.65 -25.37 -1.18
C ASN A 664 -12.90 -25.34 0.34
N GLU A 665 -11.93 -25.73 1.18
CA GLU A 665 -11.95 -25.43 2.61
C GLU A 665 -11.60 -23.96 2.89
N ILE A 666 -10.54 -23.42 2.27
CA ILE A 666 -10.17 -21.99 2.42
C ILE A 666 -11.33 -21.06 2.03
N ARG A 667 -12.14 -21.45 1.03
CA ARG A 667 -13.38 -20.75 0.62
C ARG A 667 -14.53 -20.77 1.66
N LYS A 668 -14.30 -21.32 2.85
CA LYS A 668 -15.20 -21.25 4.01
C LYS A 668 -14.80 -20.18 5.04
N THR A 669 -13.61 -19.61 4.91
CA THR A 669 -13.07 -18.64 5.89
C THR A 669 -13.98 -17.41 5.97
N THR A 670 -14.33 -17.02 7.19
CA THR A 670 -15.00 -15.74 7.48
C THR A 670 -14.27 -15.01 8.60
N VAL A 671 -14.38 -13.69 8.65
CA VAL A 671 -13.88 -12.90 9.78
C VAL A 671 -14.56 -13.31 11.10
N SER A 672 -15.81 -13.80 11.05
CA SER A 672 -16.51 -14.36 12.21
C SER A 672 -15.87 -15.66 12.73
N ARG A 673 -15.41 -16.55 11.83
CA ARG A 673 -14.69 -17.77 12.21
C ARG A 673 -13.37 -17.44 12.91
N LEU A 674 -12.59 -16.49 12.36
CA LEU A 674 -11.35 -16.01 12.99
C LEU A 674 -11.60 -15.49 14.41
N MET A 675 -12.67 -14.71 14.62
CA MET A 675 -13.03 -14.23 15.96
C MET A 675 -13.43 -15.38 16.89
N CYS A 676 -14.26 -16.33 16.44
CA CYS A 676 -14.66 -17.50 17.23
C CYS A 676 -13.49 -18.43 17.61
N ASP A 677 -12.47 -18.59 16.75
CA ASP A 677 -11.34 -19.50 16.99
C ASP A 677 -10.20 -18.89 17.83
N ASN A 678 -10.15 -17.54 17.95
CA ASN A 678 -8.98 -16.84 18.50
C ASN A 678 -9.30 -15.80 19.59
N SER A 679 -10.57 -15.62 19.97
CA SER A 679 -10.98 -14.88 21.17
C SER A 679 -10.90 -15.78 22.41
N ASP A 680 -10.79 -15.24 23.62
CA ASP A 680 -10.75 -16.07 24.84
C ASP A 680 -12.16 -16.37 25.41
N ASN A 681 -13.10 -15.41 25.30
CA ASN A 681 -14.45 -15.48 25.88
C ASN A 681 -15.60 -15.14 24.90
N VAL A 682 -15.46 -15.42 23.60
CA VAL A 682 -16.54 -15.22 22.60
C VAL A 682 -17.15 -16.57 22.25
N TYR A 683 -18.44 -16.75 22.57
CA TYR A 683 -19.17 -18.01 22.37
C TYR A 683 -20.28 -17.88 21.32
N HIS A 684 -20.76 -16.67 21.07
CA HIS A 684 -21.71 -16.36 20.01
C HIS A 684 -21.15 -15.29 19.08
N MET A 685 -21.44 -15.44 17.78
CA MET A 685 -21.09 -14.51 16.72
C MET A 685 -22.21 -14.49 15.68
N GLN A 686 -22.30 -13.44 14.88
CA GLN A 686 -23.16 -13.46 13.69
C GLN A 686 -22.40 -14.01 12.47
N PRO A 687 -23.07 -14.68 11.51
CA PRO A 687 -22.40 -15.27 10.33
C PRO A 687 -21.51 -14.31 9.53
N LYS A 688 -21.87 -13.03 9.47
CA LYS A 688 -21.08 -11.98 8.78
C LYS A 688 -20.61 -10.92 9.76
N GLY A 689 -19.37 -10.99 10.22
CA GLY A 689 -18.81 -10.06 11.22
C GLY A 689 -18.74 -8.60 10.76
N PHE A 690 -18.66 -8.36 9.44
CA PHE A 690 -18.69 -7.01 8.85
C PHE A 690 -20.09 -6.38 8.77
N GLU A 691 -21.17 -7.17 8.83
CA GLU A 691 -22.55 -6.67 8.88
C GLU A 691 -23.05 -6.60 10.33
N VAL A 692 -23.83 -5.57 10.65
CA VAL A 692 -24.46 -5.41 11.96
C VAL A 692 -25.50 -6.50 12.24
N LEU A 693 -25.86 -6.67 13.51
CA LEU A 693 -26.85 -7.64 13.94
C LEU A 693 -28.24 -7.32 13.35
N SER A 694 -28.86 -8.32 12.72
CA SER A 694 -30.18 -8.17 12.09
C SER A 694 -30.94 -9.50 12.07
N HIS A 695 -32.21 -9.50 11.67
CA HIS A 695 -32.99 -10.74 11.48
C HIS A 695 -32.38 -11.69 10.44
N SER A 696 -31.57 -11.18 9.50
CA SER A 696 -30.83 -11.94 8.50
C SER A 696 -29.36 -12.22 8.86
N ASN A 697 -28.86 -11.60 9.93
CA ASN A 697 -27.51 -11.78 10.47
C ASN A 697 -27.59 -11.87 12.02
N PRO A 698 -28.28 -12.89 12.57
CA PRO A 698 -28.46 -13.03 14.01
C PRO A 698 -27.19 -13.60 14.67
N LEU A 699 -27.07 -13.43 16.00
CA LEU A 699 -26.10 -14.20 16.78
C LEU A 699 -26.46 -15.69 16.76
N VAL A 700 -25.46 -16.52 16.50
CA VAL A 700 -25.49 -17.99 16.61
C VAL A 700 -24.30 -18.46 17.46
N PRO A 701 -24.33 -19.67 18.04
CA PRO A 701 -23.16 -20.23 18.73
C PRO A 701 -21.98 -20.40 17.77
N CYS A 702 -20.75 -20.21 18.26
CA CYS A 702 -19.52 -20.42 17.50
C CYS A 702 -19.30 -21.90 17.10
N GLU A 703 -20.04 -22.84 17.69
CA GLU A 703 -20.10 -24.25 17.35
C GLU A 703 -21.16 -24.59 16.27
N ASP A 704 -21.95 -23.62 15.81
CA ASP A 704 -22.80 -23.81 14.62
C ASP A 704 -21.94 -23.74 13.36
N PHE A 705 -21.26 -24.85 13.04
CA PHE A 705 -20.42 -24.98 11.85
C PHE A 705 -21.22 -25.03 10.52
N GLN A 706 -22.55 -24.89 10.53
CA GLN A 706 -23.32 -24.60 9.31
C GLN A 706 -23.46 -23.09 9.09
N ALA A 707 -23.60 -22.31 10.16
CA ALA A 707 -23.74 -20.85 10.11
C ALA A 707 -22.39 -20.11 10.17
N ILE A 708 -21.38 -20.64 10.88
CA ILE A 708 -20.00 -20.12 10.96
C ILE A 708 -19.01 -21.27 10.69
N PRO A 709 -18.86 -21.70 9.42
CA PRO A 709 -18.07 -22.88 9.05
C PRO A 709 -16.59 -22.77 9.42
N ALA A 710 -15.98 -23.92 9.73
CA ALA A 710 -14.53 -24.07 9.94
C ALA A 710 -13.85 -24.79 8.77
N ILE A 711 -12.54 -24.55 8.62
CA ILE A 711 -11.66 -25.25 7.69
C ILE A 711 -11.35 -26.65 8.24
N ASP A 712 -11.59 -27.68 7.42
CA ASP A 712 -11.11 -29.04 7.69
C ASP A 712 -9.62 -29.17 7.33
N LEU A 713 -8.76 -28.95 8.32
CA LEU A 713 -7.31 -29.10 8.19
C LEU A 713 -6.86 -30.55 7.92
N SER A 714 -7.73 -31.56 8.04
CA SER A 714 -7.35 -32.95 7.75
C SER A 714 -6.92 -33.15 6.29
N LEU A 715 -7.32 -32.25 5.38
CA LEU A 715 -6.89 -32.22 3.98
C LEU A 715 -5.43 -31.76 3.77
N TRP A 716 -4.75 -31.30 4.82
CA TRP A 716 -3.30 -31.05 4.84
C TRP A 716 -2.50 -32.23 5.39
N LYS A 717 -3.16 -33.34 5.76
CA LYS A 717 -2.49 -34.53 6.26
C LYS A 717 -1.77 -35.29 5.15
N GLU A 718 -0.45 -35.40 5.26
CA GLU A 718 0.35 -36.28 4.42
C GLU A 718 0.28 -37.73 4.95
N VAL A 719 0.14 -38.69 4.03
CA VAL A 719 0.31 -40.10 4.35
C VAL A 719 1.80 -40.44 4.18
N PRO A 720 2.51 -40.92 5.22
CA PRO A 720 3.91 -41.29 5.10
C PRO A 720 4.09 -42.40 4.05
N VAL A 721 4.80 -42.09 2.96
CA VAL A 721 5.17 -43.10 1.96
C VAL A 721 6.17 -44.06 2.61
N PRO A 722 5.88 -45.37 2.68
CA PRO A 722 6.82 -46.32 3.29
C PRO A 722 8.13 -46.33 2.51
N VAL A 723 9.23 -45.98 3.18
CA VAL A 723 10.58 -46.09 2.60
C VAL A 723 10.90 -47.57 2.47
N HIS A 724 10.69 -48.11 1.27
CA HIS A 724 11.19 -49.42 0.91
C HIS A 724 12.72 -49.39 0.91
N HIS A 725 13.32 -49.82 2.02
CA HIS A 725 14.72 -50.20 2.06
C HIS A 725 14.91 -51.46 1.21
N ASP A 726 15.18 -51.25 -0.09
CA ASP A 726 15.70 -52.29 -0.97
C ASP A 726 17.08 -52.73 -0.47
N TYR A 727 17.07 -53.73 0.43
CA TYR A 727 18.26 -54.42 0.90
C TYR A 727 18.90 -55.16 -0.28
N TYR A 728 19.82 -54.47 -0.97
CA TYR A 728 20.77 -55.08 -1.87
C TYR A 728 21.66 -56.06 -1.09
N HIS A 729 21.20 -57.30 -0.99
CA HIS A 729 22.00 -58.42 -0.53
C HIS A 729 23.09 -58.70 -1.57
N GLU A 730 24.28 -58.11 -1.36
CA GLU A 730 25.51 -58.58 -2.00
C GLU A 730 25.67 -60.07 -1.69
N LYS A 731 25.66 -60.90 -2.74
CA LYS A 731 26.06 -62.30 -2.65
C LYS A 731 27.57 -62.40 -2.77
N LYS A 732 28.14 -63.25 -1.93
CA LYS A 732 29.55 -63.69 -1.95
C LYS A 732 29.92 -64.37 -3.27
#